data_AF-A0A2D0SBP3-F1
#
_entry.id   AF-A0A2D0SBP3-F1
#
_cell.length_a   1.000
_cell.length_b   1.000
_cell.length_c   1.000
_cell.angle_alpha   90.00
_cell.angle_beta   90.00
_cell.angle_gamma   90.00
#
_symmetry.space_group_name_H-M   'P 1'
#
loop_
_entity.id
_entity.type
_entity.pdbx_description
1 polymer ?
#
loop_
_entity_poly.entity_id
_entity_poly.type
_entity_poly.pdbx_seq_one_letter_code
_entity_poly.pdbx_strand_id
1 'polypeptide(L)'
;MTRVFFLSFLLMTTGVWDTAQCSSGDGKNLWYESLNQSEFLSGTFPKGFLWGVGTAAFPTEGSWDQDGKGLSIWDHFTHHTVGTGNNMSTVTADTASGSYALWEKDIESLQYLGVKFYSFSISWPRIFPDGNATGQPNLAAVDHYRRLIGRLKALDLEPVVTLFHWDLPQTLQEELGGWRNVKLVQIFTDYATFCFKTFGQDVRYWITIHNPLLIAFLGYGTGIHAPGVSGDPAEPFIVAHNLIRAHATAWHVYNKHFRPHQHGQISITLGSYWVEPFKAQATPANVEMCQKSVEAVIGWFAEPIHGDGDYPSSLRSSHLGLVPNFTPEEKLSVRGTADFFSLAFGPDSVRAGRVWARFGQTGALNLRKILGWIQKEYEDPPVLVAESSWFSDASVGVEDTVAIYLMKRFINQVLQAVVMDQVKVFGYTAWSLVDGFEWNSGYSIRRGLFYIDFNHPERNRVPKSTAQYYRQIVKDNGFLNDETERDIDGHFPCNFQFGVADFILQVHLQPFSPQFTDPVLYRWNFSGDGSLHPVSGVTLRTRGSQCTDFLAIQHHIRLLEVTGSSHYRFALDWPRLFPNGDILSADAVTVQYYHCMLTELQKKGIGVAVTLYHPSLRSHTLGLPRLLHAQGGWMNTNTSDAFVEYATYCFQRFGPLVDVWITVNEPNRLTEVYNVSAEERDWVVRNLLMAHARAWNIYHTHFRQHQGATISFALHADWVEPANPFVDSHASAVQHFLFFELGRFLDPILQDIDYTDTNSCHDCFRMPHFSDEERSELKGALDFIALNHFTTRLVYPKLRQDLEHSSSVRDYCCSFMTDPTWVSSNKGQALVPWGLRRVLMWMKNRYGNSHPVIITATGIDDQASHNDQLRQRYIKSYMQEALKARELDGVDVRGFYVWKLQDHHAPDFGFFLSSHHRSRPKASVSTYRQLISQRGFPAISDPVASPCAPSVSQAECWICENKPLLFFGVCVTISVSMLAGIMVIGVIRRSRRKRRMKKRKRKVNQAMRRVVYRH
;
A
#
# COMPACT_ATOMS: atom_id res chain seq x y z
N MET A 1 -68.46 16.15 21.05
CA MET A 1 -67.42 16.08 22.09
C MET A 1 -67.09 14.63 22.52
N THR A 2 -67.18 13.64 21.62
CA THR A 2 -67.00 12.22 21.99
C THR A 2 -66.33 11.39 20.87
N ARG A 3 -65.51 12.04 20.03
CA ARG A 3 -64.70 11.36 19.00
C ARG A 3 -63.22 11.77 18.95
N VAL A 4 -62.81 12.75 19.76
CA VAL A 4 -61.42 13.25 19.78
C VAL A 4 -60.60 12.66 20.94
N PHE A 5 -61.26 12.14 21.99
CA PHE A 5 -60.57 11.52 23.14
C PHE A 5 -60.20 10.04 22.95
N PHE A 6 -60.79 9.34 21.97
CA PHE A 6 -60.46 7.92 21.73
C PHE A 6 -59.25 7.73 20.78
N LEU A 7 -58.93 8.72 19.94
CA LEU A 7 -57.74 8.64 19.07
C LEU A 7 -56.44 9.02 19.79
N SER A 8 -56.51 9.82 20.85
CA SER A 8 -55.33 10.24 21.60
C SER A 8 -54.83 9.18 22.59
N PHE A 9 -55.69 8.24 23.01
CA PHE A 9 -55.29 7.13 23.88
C PHE A 9 -54.67 5.96 23.11
N LEU A 10 -55.04 5.75 21.84
CA LEU A 10 -54.45 4.70 20.99
C LEU A 10 -53.05 5.06 20.45
N LEU A 11 -52.74 6.35 20.34
CA LEU A 11 -51.45 6.85 19.85
C LEU A 11 -50.36 6.95 20.94
N MET A 12 -50.69 6.70 22.21
CA MET A 12 -49.73 6.66 23.31
C MET A 12 -49.32 5.23 23.72
N THR A 13 -49.87 4.18 23.10
CA THR A 13 -49.52 2.79 23.41
C THR A 13 -48.80 2.04 22.28
N THR A 14 -48.45 2.70 21.17
CA THR A 14 -47.69 2.08 20.06
C THR A 14 -46.40 2.84 19.74
N GLY A 15 -45.76 3.38 20.77
CA GLY A 15 -44.39 3.90 20.72
C GLY A 15 -43.37 2.88 21.23
N VAL A 16 -43.56 1.59 20.92
CA VAL A 16 -42.44 0.64 20.98
C VAL A 16 -41.70 0.84 19.67
N TRP A 17 -40.51 1.41 19.73
CA TRP A 17 -39.59 1.41 18.61
C TRP A 17 -39.42 -0.05 18.20
N ASP A 18 -39.73 -0.39 16.94
CA ASP A 18 -39.35 -1.67 16.35
C ASP A 18 -37.82 -1.76 16.39
N THR A 19 -37.28 -2.29 17.50
CA THR A 19 -35.96 -2.89 17.51
C THR A 19 -36.08 -4.12 16.63
N ALA A 20 -35.57 -4.03 15.40
CA ALA A 20 -35.43 -5.18 14.51
C ALA A 20 -34.78 -6.31 15.32
N GLN A 21 -35.54 -7.37 15.56
CA GLN A 21 -35.10 -8.52 16.33
C GLN A 21 -34.08 -9.27 15.45
N CYS A 22 -32.81 -9.30 15.85
CA CYS A 22 -31.79 -10.09 15.17
C CYS A 22 -32.21 -11.57 15.18
N SER A 23 -32.11 -12.22 14.04
CA SER A 23 -32.50 -13.62 13.87
C SER A 23 -31.31 -14.45 13.37
N SER A 24 -31.25 -15.71 13.81
CA SER A 24 -30.26 -16.69 13.36
C SER A 24 -30.20 -16.73 11.83
N GLY A 25 -29.04 -16.44 11.26
CA GLY A 25 -28.76 -16.35 9.83
C GLY A 25 -28.68 -14.92 9.26
N ASP A 26 -28.82 -13.86 10.06
CA ASP A 26 -28.70 -12.47 9.61
C ASP A 26 -27.26 -12.05 9.29
N GLY A 27 -26.27 -12.76 9.82
CA GLY A 27 -24.85 -12.58 9.53
C GLY A 27 -24.51 -12.82 8.06
N LYS A 28 -25.34 -13.58 7.32
CA LYS A 28 -25.19 -13.80 5.87
C LYS A 28 -25.12 -12.52 5.04
N ASN A 29 -25.73 -11.45 5.53
CA ASN A 29 -25.79 -10.17 4.83
C ASN A 29 -24.41 -9.52 4.69
N LEU A 30 -23.45 -9.84 5.57
CA LEU A 30 -22.08 -9.28 5.53
C LEU A 30 -21.26 -9.69 4.30
N TRP A 31 -21.60 -10.80 3.64
CA TRP A 31 -20.93 -11.17 2.39
C TRP A 31 -21.52 -10.45 1.17
N TYR A 32 -22.74 -9.93 1.28
CA TYR A 32 -23.36 -9.07 0.26
C TYR A 32 -23.02 -7.59 0.47
N GLU A 33 -22.88 -7.18 1.73
CA GLU A 33 -22.45 -5.84 2.10
C GLU A 33 -20.94 -5.68 1.80
N SER A 34 -20.61 -4.74 0.92
CA SER A 34 -19.25 -4.20 0.92
C SER A 34 -19.12 -3.33 2.17
N LEU A 35 -18.67 -3.91 3.30
CA LEU A 35 -18.21 -3.10 4.43
C LEU A 35 -17.29 -2.02 3.85
N ASN A 36 -17.53 -0.77 4.24
CA ASN A 36 -16.74 0.35 3.75
C ASN A 36 -15.28 0.00 4.06
N GLN A 37 -14.52 -0.36 3.01
CA GLN A 37 -13.11 -0.70 3.11
C GLN A 37 -12.38 0.60 3.34
N SER A 38 -12.59 1.17 4.52
CA SER A 38 -11.72 2.22 5.02
C SER A 38 -10.34 1.63 5.11
N GLU A 39 -9.38 2.46 4.77
CA GLU A 39 -7.98 2.20 4.98
C GLU A 39 -7.69 1.95 6.46
N PHE A 40 -6.41 1.79 6.78
CA PHE A 40 -5.94 1.91 8.14
C PHE A 40 -6.62 3.09 8.85
N LEU A 41 -7.38 2.79 9.90
CA LEU A 41 -8.09 3.81 10.66
C LEU A 41 -7.16 4.36 11.74
N SER A 42 -6.74 5.61 11.59
CA SER A 42 -6.09 6.34 12.67
C SER A 42 -7.15 6.90 13.63
N GLY A 43 -6.92 6.78 14.93
CA GLY A 43 -7.83 7.17 15.99
C GLY A 43 -7.60 6.37 17.28
N THR A 44 -8.33 6.77 18.33
CA THR A 44 -8.28 6.12 19.64
C THR A 44 -9.54 5.29 19.89
N PHE A 45 -9.38 4.21 20.66
CA PHE A 45 -10.49 3.44 21.19
C PHE A 45 -11.33 4.28 22.19
N PRO A 46 -12.58 3.88 22.47
CA PRO A 46 -13.41 4.55 23.47
C PRO A 46 -12.71 4.67 24.83
N LYS A 47 -13.03 5.73 25.58
CA LYS A 47 -12.52 5.88 26.95
C LYS A 47 -12.97 4.69 27.79
N GLY A 48 -12.05 4.09 28.54
CA GLY A 48 -12.32 2.90 29.35
C GLY A 48 -12.19 1.58 28.62
N PHE A 49 -11.74 1.57 27.35
CA PHE A 49 -11.39 0.34 26.64
C PHE A 49 -10.31 -0.44 27.41
N LEU A 50 -10.55 -1.73 27.60
CA LEU A 50 -9.67 -2.59 28.38
C LEU A 50 -8.59 -3.21 27.50
N TRP A 51 -7.34 -2.86 27.75
CA TRP A 51 -6.18 -3.51 27.15
C TRP A 51 -5.63 -4.57 28.09
N GLY A 52 -5.41 -5.77 27.59
CA GLY A 52 -4.89 -6.87 28.40
C GLY A 52 -4.02 -7.84 27.62
N VAL A 53 -3.47 -8.79 28.36
CA VAL A 53 -2.60 -9.83 27.82
C VAL A 53 -2.91 -11.14 28.51
N GLY A 54 -2.71 -12.26 27.80
CA GLY A 54 -3.15 -13.57 28.26
C GLY A 54 -2.02 -14.59 28.42
N THR A 55 -2.19 -15.54 29.36
CA THR A 55 -1.48 -16.81 29.40
C THR A 55 -2.43 -17.97 29.71
N ALA A 56 -1.92 -19.19 29.50
CA ALA A 56 -2.57 -20.42 29.90
C ALA A 56 -1.65 -21.18 30.88
N ALA A 57 -2.25 -21.90 31.83
CA ALA A 57 -1.54 -22.58 32.91
C ALA A 57 -0.55 -23.61 32.36
N PHE A 58 -1.02 -24.60 31.59
CA PHE A 58 -0.16 -25.67 31.08
C PHE A 58 1.01 -25.16 30.21
N PRO A 59 0.80 -24.23 29.25
CA PRO A 59 1.90 -23.67 28.46
C PRO A 59 2.94 -22.84 29.23
N THR A 60 2.63 -22.29 30.41
CA THR A 60 3.49 -21.28 31.06
C THR A 60 3.93 -21.61 32.48
N GLU A 61 3.09 -22.25 33.30
CA GLU A 61 3.40 -22.50 34.72
C GLU A 61 4.61 -23.39 34.91
N GLY A 62 4.69 -24.51 34.16
CA GLY A 62 5.64 -25.58 34.45
C GLY A 62 5.39 -26.21 35.82
N SER A 63 6.46 -26.73 36.45
CA SER A 63 6.39 -27.32 37.80
C SER A 63 5.29 -28.38 37.89
N TRP A 64 5.31 -29.32 36.92
CA TRP A 64 4.22 -30.26 36.67
C TRP A 64 3.95 -31.21 37.84
N ASP A 65 4.96 -31.49 38.67
CA ASP A 65 4.97 -32.43 39.80
C ASP A 65 5.28 -31.77 41.16
N GLN A 66 5.38 -30.43 41.21
CA GLN A 66 5.75 -29.70 42.42
C GLN A 66 4.54 -29.42 43.32
N ASP A 67 4.81 -29.27 44.61
CA ASP A 67 3.83 -28.91 45.66
C ASP A 67 2.54 -29.76 45.63
N GLY A 68 2.64 -31.03 45.23
CA GLY A 68 1.50 -31.96 45.22
C GLY A 68 0.51 -31.77 44.07
N LYS A 69 0.90 -31.08 42.99
CA LYS A 69 0.10 -31.04 41.75
C LYS A 69 -0.13 -32.46 41.19
N GLY A 70 -1.36 -32.75 40.76
CA GLY A 70 -1.72 -33.97 40.04
C GLY A 70 -1.36 -33.94 38.55
N LEU A 71 -1.40 -35.11 37.91
CA LEU A 71 -1.22 -35.24 36.47
C LEU A 71 -2.42 -34.66 35.72
N SER A 72 -2.16 -33.85 34.70
CA SER A 72 -3.13 -33.48 33.68
C SER A 72 -3.09 -34.44 32.49
N ILE A 73 -4.14 -34.42 31.65
CA ILE A 73 -4.16 -35.15 30.38
C ILE A 73 -3.01 -34.74 29.45
N TRP A 74 -2.55 -33.48 29.53
CA TRP A 74 -1.45 -33.00 28.72
C TRP A 74 -0.08 -33.42 29.26
N ASP A 75 0.09 -33.52 30.58
CA ASP A 75 1.28 -34.13 31.19
C ASP A 75 1.41 -35.57 30.65
N HIS A 76 0.36 -36.38 30.84
CA HIS A 76 0.31 -37.75 30.33
C HIS A 76 0.54 -37.82 28.81
N PHE A 77 -0.13 -36.99 28.02
CA PHE A 77 0.01 -36.98 26.56
C PHE A 77 1.44 -36.65 26.12
N THR A 78 2.07 -35.62 26.67
CA THR A 78 3.44 -35.23 26.26
C THR A 78 4.51 -36.23 26.70
N HIS A 79 4.34 -36.92 27.83
CA HIS A 79 5.27 -37.98 28.26
C HIS A 79 5.15 -39.27 27.43
N HIS A 80 3.99 -39.57 26.85
CA HIS A 80 3.72 -40.85 26.17
C HIS A 80 3.66 -40.77 24.64
N THR A 81 3.60 -39.56 24.05
CA THR A 81 3.55 -39.39 22.60
C THR A 81 4.95 -39.13 22.05
N VAL A 82 5.44 -39.99 21.14
CA VAL A 82 6.72 -39.76 20.43
C VAL A 82 6.49 -38.66 19.39
N GLY A 83 7.34 -37.63 19.37
CA GLY A 83 7.22 -36.50 18.46
C GLY A 83 7.09 -36.93 17.00
N THR A 84 6.04 -36.50 16.30
CA THR A 84 5.88 -36.74 14.87
C THR A 84 6.69 -35.71 14.08
N GLY A 85 8.00 -35.95 13.95
CA GLY A 85 8.95 -35.13 13.20
C GLY A 85 10.37 -35.71 13.29
N ASN A 86 11.31 -35.22 12.46
CA ASN A 86 12.68 -35.75 12.33
C ASN A 86 13.57 -35.69 13.61
N ASN A 87 13.04 -35.26 14.76
CA ASN A 87 13.73 -35.35 16.05
C ASN A 87 13.02 -36.34 16.98
N MET A 88 13.73 -37.43 17.27
CA MET A 88 13.30 -38.59 18.03
C MET A 88 13.33 -38.36 19.57
N SER A 89 12.92 -37.17 20.03
CA SER A 89 12.89 -36.82 21.46
C SER A 89 11.48 -36.41 21.89
N THR A 90 11.01 -36.94 23.02
CA THR A 90 9.80 -36.48 23.72
C THR A 90 9.99 -35.02 24.16
N VAL A 91 9.06 -34.13 23.80
CA VAL A 91 9.08 -32.72 24.17
C VAL A 91 7.96 -32.48 25.19
N THR A 92 8.29 -32.03 26.39
CA THR A 92 7.35 -31.86 27.51
C THR A 92 7.22 -30.40 27.95
N ALA A 93 6.14 -30.11 28.69
CA ALA A 93 5.90 -28.81 29.32
C ALA A 93 6.35 -28.77 30.80
N ASP A 94 7.15 -29.74 31.25
CA ASP A 94 7.49 -29.95 32.67
C ASP A 94 8.02 -28.69 33.36
N THR A 95 8.83 -27.91 32.64
CA THR A 95 9.33 -26.60 33.10
C THR A 95 8.69 -25.42 32.37
N ALA A 96 8.35 -25.55 31.08
CA ALA A 96 7.71 -24.50 30.27
C ALA A 96 8.34 -23.10 30.46
N SER A 97 7.55 -22.05 30.72
CA SER A 97 8.04 -20.70 31.04
C SER A 97 8.49 -20.55 32.50
N GLY A 98 8.16 -21.51 33.36
CA GLY A 98 8.46 -21.50 34.80
C GLY A 98 7.63 -20.48 35.59
N SER A 99 6.46 -20.07 35.09
CA SER A 99 5.62 -19.03 35.69
C SER A 99 5.12 -19.39 37.10
N TYR A 100 5.02 -20.66 37.48
CA TYR A 100 4.63 -21.03 38.85
C TYR A 100 5.65 -20.53 39.89
N ALA A 101 6.94 -20.73 39.61
CA ALA A 101 8.03 -20.27 40.46
C ALA A 101 8.39 -18.78 40.23
N LEU A 102 8.21 -18.29 39.00
CA LEU A 102 8.68 -16.97 38.55
C LEU A 102 7.54 -15.97 38.28
N TRP A 103 6.38 -16.15 38.91
CA TRP A 103 5.19 -15.30 38.69
C TRP A 103 5.46 -13.81 38.95
N GLU A 104 6.41 -13.46 39.84
CA GLU A 104 6.81 -12.07 40.08
C GLU A 104 7.47 -11.43 38.84
N LYS A 105 8.26 -12.21 38.07
CA LYS A 105 8.82 -11.74 36.79
C LYS A 105 7.72 -11.51 35.74
N ASP A 106 6.65 -12.31 35.78
CA ASP A 106 5.50 -12.09 34.91
C ASP A 106 4.75 -10.80 35.30
N ILE A 107 4.66 -10.48 36.60
CA ILE A 107 4.13 -9.19 37.06
C ILE A 107 4.97 -8.01 36.54
N GLU A 108 6.31 -8.11 36.56
CA GLU A 108 7.18 -7.08 35.99
C GLU A 108 6.91 -6.87 34.49
N SER A 109 6.70 -7.96 33.74
CA SER A 109 6.30 -7.91 32.33
C SER A 109 4.94 -7.22 32.12
N LEU A 110 3.96 -7.45 32.99
CA LEU A 110 2.65 -6.77 32.94
C LEU A 110 2.79 -5.26 33.19
N GLN A 111 3.59 -4.87 34.18
CA GLN A 111 3.88 -3.47 34.48
C GLN A 111 4.61 -2.79 33.32
N TYR A 112 5.54 -3.48 32.67
CA TYR A 112 6.22 -2.98 31.48
C TYR A 112 5.24 -2.64 30.35
N LEU A 113 4.27 -3.53 30.07
CA LEU A 113 3.27 -3.31 29.02
C LEU A 113 2.27 -2.19 29.35
N GLY A 114 2.02 -1.93 30.63
CA GLY A 114 1.04 -0.92 31.07
C GLY A 114 -0.41 -1.30 30.81
N VAL A 115 -0.70 -2.60 30.70
CA VAL A 115 -2.06 -3.15 30.51
C VAL A 115 -2.96 -2.88 31.71
N LYS A 116 -4.27 -3.09 31.54
CA LYS A 116 -5.31 -2.90 32.57
C LYS A 116 -5.90 -4.20 33.11
N PHE A 117 -5.74 -5.29 32.40
CA PHE A 117 -6.14 -6.61 32.89
C PHE A 117 -5.15 -7.68 32.48
N TYR A 118 -5.13 -8.76 33.25
CA TYR A 118 -4.35 -9.95 32.95
C TYR A 118 -5.28 -11.16 32.92
N SER A 119 -5.27 -11.86 31.78
CA SER A 119 -6.04 -13.09 31.59
C SER A 119 -5.16 -14.30 31.85
N PHE A 120 -5.51 -15.14 32.81
CA PHE A 120 -4.78 -16.37 33.10
C PHE A 120 -5.74 -17.49 33.46
N SER A 121 -5.30 -18.75 33.36
CA SER A 121 -6.10 -19.89 33.79
C SER A 121 -5.60 -20.48 35.11
N ILE A 122 -6.51 -21.06 35.88
CA ILE A 122 -6.19 -21.87 37.06
C ILE A 122 -6.00 -23.31 36.60
N SER A 123 -4.91 -23.95 37.02
CA SER A 123 -4.71 -25.37 36.73
C SER A 123 -5.55 -26.25 37.65
N TRP A 124 -6.57 -26.90 37.08
CA TRP A 124 -7.46 -27.79 37.83
C TRP A 124 -6.70 -28.89 38.58
N PRO A 125 -5.80 -29.70 37.95
CA PRO A 125 -5.05 -30.73 38.65
C PRO A 125 -4.03 -30.17 39.65
N ARG A 126 -3.71 -28.86 39.60
CA ARG A 126 -2.90 -28.23 40.64
C ARG A 126 -3.71 -27.97 41.90
N ILE A 127 -4.96 -27.52 41.78
CA ILE A 127 -5.86 -27.29 42.91
C ILE A 127 -6.41 -28.60 43.47
N PHE A 128 -6.89 -29.50 42.61
CA PHE A 128 -7.43 -30.81 42.98
C PHE A 128 -6.71 -31.89 42.19
N PRO A 129 -5.67 -32.53 42.77
CA PRO A 129 -4.83 -33.50 42.06
C PRO A 129 -5.56 -34.69 41.44
N ASP A 130 -6.62 -35.16 42.08
CA ASP A 130 -7.52 -36.23 41.60
C ASP A 130 -8.75 -35.69 40.84
N GLY A 131 -8.89 -34.37 40.76
CA GLY A 131 -10.03 -33.67 40.18
C GLY A 131 -11.26 -33.57 41.10
N ASN A 132 -11.23 -34.16 42.30
CA ASN A 132 -12.38 -34.16 43.20
C ASN A 132 -12.48 -32.88 44.04
N ALA A 133 -13.29 -31.93 43.57
CA ALA A 133 -13.51 -30.66 44.24
C ALA A 133 -14.26 -30.73 45.59
N THR A 134 -14.78 -31.90 45.98
CA THR A 134 -15.37 -32.14 47.31
C THR A 134 -14.33 -32.55 48.36
N GLY A 135 -13.11 -32.91 47.91
CA GLY A 135 -11.99 -33.27 48.77
C GLY A 135 -11.23 -32.07 49.34
N GLN A 136 -10.07 -32.34 49.94
CA GLN A 136 -9.17 -31.28 50.41
C GLN A 136 -8.40 -30.69 49.21
N PRO A 137 -8.43 -29.36 49.01
CA PRO A 137 -7.64 -28.74 47.95
C PRO A 137 -6.15 -28.74 48.31
N ASN A 138 -5.31 -28.67 47.28
CA ASN A 138 -3.90 -28.37 47.44
C ASN A 138 -3.71 -26.91 47.92
N LEU A 139 -3.40 -26.74 49.20
CA LEU A 139 -3.27 -25.41 49.81
C LEU A 139 -2.14 -24.57 49.20
N ALA A 140 -1.02 -25.18 48.80
CA ALA A 140 0.09 -24.46 48.19
C ALA A 140 -0.33 -23.81 46.85
N ALA A 141 -1.13 -24.54 46.06
CA ALA A 141 -1.70 -24.03 44.81
C ALA A 141 -2.70 -22.90 45.07
N VAL A 142 -3.59 -23.06 46.05
CA VAL A 142 -4.57 -22.02 46.43
C VAL A 142 -3.84 -20.74 46.86
N ASP A 143 -2.77 -20.86 47.66
CA ASP A 143 -1.98 -19.72 48.11
C ASP A 143 -1.19 -19.07 46.96
N HIS A 144 -0.73 -19.84 45.98
CA HIS A 144 -0.13 -19.29 44.76
C HIS A 144 -1.09 -18.37 44.01
N TYR A 145 -2.29 -18.85 43.64
CA TYR A 145 -3.25 -18.03 42.89
C TYR A 145 -3.81 -16.87 43.72
N ARG A 146 -3.99 -17.05 45.04
CA ARG A 146 -4.39 -15.94 45.93
C ARG A 146 -3.33 -14.83 45.96
N ARG A 147 -2.04 -15.18 46.02
CA ARG A 147 -0.94 -14.20 45.94
C ARG A 147 -0.91 -13.49 44.59
N LEU A 148 -1.05 -14.23 43.49
CA LEU A 148 -1.10 -13.66 42.15
C LEU A 148 -2.26 -12.67 42.02
N ILE A 149 -3.48 -13.09 42.33
CA ILE A 149 -4.69 -12.25 42.26
C ILE A 149 -4.58 -11.04 43.16
N GLY A 150 -4.15 -11.23 44.42
CA GLY A 150 -3.95 -10.13 45.36
C GLY A 150 -2.92 -9.12 44.86
N ARG A 151 -1.84 -9.58 44.23
CA ARG A 151 -0.82 -8.70 43.63
C ARG A 151 -1.35 -7.95 42.42
N LEU A 152 -2.14 -8.58 41.56
CA LEU A 152 -2.80 -7.91 40.42
C LEU A 152 -3.72 -6.79 40.91
N LYS A 153 -4.58 -7.06 41.90
CA LYS A 153 -5.46 -6.04 42.50
C LYS A 153 -4.68 -4.90 43.16
N ALA A 154 -3.58 -5.21 43.84
CA ALA A 154 -2.69 -4.20 44.43
C ALA A 154 -2.04 -3.28 43.37
N LEU A 155 -1.96 -3.73 42.12
CA LEU A 155 -1.43 -2.97 40.98
C LEU A 155 -2.53 -2.35 40.10
N ASP A 156 -3.79 -2.38 40.53
CA ASP A 156 -4.95 -1.91 39.75
C ASP A 156 -5.08 -2.65 38.38
N LEU A 157 -4.69 -3.93 38.36
CA LEU A 157 -4.91 -4.83 37.23
C LEU A 157 -6.13 -5.70 37.53
N GLU A 158 -7.09 -5.73 36.60
CA GLU A 158 -8.24 -6.62 36.71
C GLU A 158 -7.84 -8.06 36.35
N PRO A 159 -8.07 -9.04 37.24
CA PRO A 159 -7.86 -10.45 36.90
C PRO A 159 -9.05 -10.96 36.07
N VAL A 160 -8.74 -11.55 34.90
CA VAL A 160 -9.69 -12.31 34.08
C VAL A 160 -9.30 -13.78 34.21
N VAL A 161 -10.13 -14.57 34.90
CA VAL A 161 -9.75 -15.93 35.29
C VAL A 161 -10.48 -16.97 34.46
N THR A 162 -9.71 -17.81 33.79
CA THR A 162 -10.20 -18.99 33.06
C THR A 162 -10.17 -20.22 33.96
N LEU A 163 -11.31 -20.88 34.15
CA LEU A 163 -11.40 -22.08 35.00
C LEU A 163 -10.80 -23.31 34.34
N PHE A 164 -11.05 -23.51 33.04
CA PHE A 164 -10.58 -24.66 32.29
C PHE A 164 -9.89 -24.25 30.99
N HIS A 165 -8.59 -24.53 30.90
CA HIS A 165 -7.77 -24.29 29.71
C HIS A 165 -7.04 -25.59 29.29
N TRP A 166 -7.86 -26.61 29.03
CA TRP A 166 -7.50 -27.90 28.40
C TRP A 166 -6.76 -28.88 29.30
N ASP A 167 -6.46 -28.52 30.53
CA ASP A 167 -5.65 -29.27 31.49
C ASP A 167 -6.51 -30.13 32.43
N LEU A 168 -7.31 -31.04 31.88
CA LEU A 168 -8.16 -31.94 32.67
C LEU A 168 -7.30 -32.85 33.58
N PRO A 169 -7.66 -33.08 34.85
CA PRO A 169 -7.00 -34.09 35.68
C PRO A 169 -7.03 -35.47 35.03
N GLN A 170 -5.87 -36.11 34.93
CA GLN A 170 -5.69 -37.40 34.25
C GLN A 170 -6.55 -38.51 34.89
N THR A 171 -6.71 -38.49 36.22
CA THR A 171 -7.58 -39.42 36.95
C THR A 171 -9.02 -39.41 36.42
N LEU A 172 -9.57 -38.23 36.11
CA LEU A 172 -10.92 -38.12 35.53
C LEU A 172 -11.00 -38.64 34.10
N GLN A 173 -9.90 -38.52 33.33
CA GLN A 173 -9.82 -39.10 31.99
C GLN A 173 -9.78 -40.64 32.04
N GLU A 174 -9.04 -41.21 32.98
CA GLU A 174 -8.88 -42.66 33.15
C GLU A 174 -10.14 -43.32 33.72
N GLU A 175 -10.72 -42.77 34.79
CA GLU A 175 -11.84 -43.38 35.49
C GLU A 175 -13.19 -43.18 34.77
N LEU A 176 -13.38 -42.01 34.16
CA LEU A 176 -14.66 -41.62 33.58
C LEU A 176 -14.64 -41.49 32.06
N GLY A 177 -13.47 -41.51 31.42
CA GLY A 177 -13.32 -41.23 29.99
C GLY A 177 -13.31 -39.74 29.64
N GLY A 178 -13.15 -38.87 30.65
CA GLY A 178 -13.10 -37.41 30.50
C GLY A 178 -14.42 -36.82 30.03
N TRP A 179 -14.35 -35.81 29.15
CA TRP A 179 -15.53 -35.04 28.72
C TRP A 179 -16.60 -35.83 27.96
N ARG A 180 -16.34 -37.09 27.62
CA ARG A 180 -17.35 -38.01 27.06
C ARG A 180 -18.45 -38.35 28.06
N ASN A 181 -18.12 -38.29 29.35
CA ASN A 181 -19.02 -38.72 30.41
C ASN A 181 -19.76 -37.54 31.03
N VAL A 182 -21.08 -37.60 31.03
CA VAL A 182 -21.97 -36.56 31.57
C VAL A 182 -21.70 -36.23 33.04
N LYS A 183 -21.12 -37.14 33.83
CA LYS A 183 -20.75 -36.89 35.23
C LYS A 183 -19.76 -35.72 35.37
N LEU A 184 -18.93 -35.45 34.36
CA LEU A 184 -17.99 -34.32 34.38
C LEU A 184 -18.68 -32.96 34.46
N VAL A 185 -19.94 -32.85 34.03
CA VAL A 185 -20.72 -31.61 34.15
C VAL A 185 -20.81 -31.20 35.63
N GLN A 186 -21.15 -32.13 36.52
CA GLN A 186 -21.26 -31.84 37.94
C GLN A 186 -19.88 -31.66 38.59
N ILE A 187 -18.92 -32.51 38.25
CA ILE A 187 -17.56 -32.44 38.83
C ILE A 187 -16.88 -31.10 38.49
N PHE A 188 -17.03 -30.64 37.24
CA PHE A 188 -16.56 -29.31 36.85
C PHE A 188 -17.32 -28.19 37.57
N THR A 189 -18.63 -28.34 37.77
CA THR A 189 -19.44 -27.37 38.52
C THR A 189 -18.98 -27.25 39.96
N ASP A 190 -18.63 -28.36 40.62
CA ASP A 190 -18.12 -28.36 41.98
C ASP A 190 -16.75 -27.64 42.06
N TYR A 191 -15.87 -27.88 41.08
CA TYR A 191 -14.59 -27.15 40.94
C TYR A 191 -14.80 -25.65 40.69
N ALA A 192 -15.71 -25.27 39.80
CA ALA A 192 -16.05 -23.88 39.53
C ALA A 192 -16.59 -23.19 40.80
N THR A 193 -17.47 -23.88 41.54
CA THR A 193 -18.03 -23.39 42.81
C THR A 193 -16.93 -23.13 43.84
N PHE A 194 -15.95 -24.02 43.95
CA PHE A 194 -14.78 -23.79 44.80
C PHE A 194 -14.01 -22.54 44.39
N CYS A 195 -13.75 -22.34 43.09
CA CYS A 195 -13.03 -21.19 42.59
C CYS A 195 -13.78 -19.87 42.84
N PHE A 196 -15.10 -19.84 42.58
CA PHE A 196 -15.95 -18.67 42.85
C PHE A 196 -15.95 -18.31 44.33
N LYS A 197 -16.03 -19.31 45.21
CA LYS A 197 -15.98 -19.08 46.66
C LYS A 197 -14.62 -18.57 47.12
N THR A 198 -13.53 -19.11 46.57
CA THR A 198 -12.17 -18.89 47.07
C THR A 198 -11.55 -17.61 46.54
N PHE A 199 -11.81 -17.27 45.27
CA PHE A 199 -11.17 -16.16 44.57
C PHE A 199 -12.14 -15.07 44.11
N GLY A 200 -13.45 -15.36 44.06
CA GLY A 200 -14.44 -14.48 43.42
C GLY A 200 -14.71 -13.15 44.12
N GLN A 201 -14.18 -12.91 45.31
CA GLN A 201 -14.21 -11.57 45.91
C GLN A 201 -13.33 -10.58 45.13
N ASP A 202 -12.22 -11.05 44.56
CA ASP A 202 -11.23 -10.23 43.85
C ASP A 202 -11.30 -10.38 42.33
N VAL A 203 -12.12 -11.31 41.83
CA VAL A 203 -12.24 -11.63 40.40
C VAL A 203 -13.57 -11.14 39.83
N ARG A 204 -13.47 -10.17 38.92
CA ARG A 204 -14.63 -9.58 38.23
C ARG A 204 -15.02 -10.30 36.96
N TYR A 205 -14.07 -10.89 36.22
CA TYR A 205 -14.37 -11.56 34.94
C TYR A 205 -13.95 -13.03 35.00
N TRP A 206 -14.92 -13.90 34.72
CA TRP A 206 -14.75 -15.34 34.69
C TRP A 206 -14.95 -15.90 33.28
N ILE A 207 -14.05 -16.77 32.86
CA ILE A 207 -14.21 -17.60 31.67
C ILE A 207 -14.30 -19.05 32.13
N THR A 208 -15.38 -19.76 31.82
CA THR A 208 -15.50 -21.16 32.25
C THR A 208 -14.54 -22.06 31.49
N ILE A 209 -14.62 -22.02 30.15
CA ILE A 209 -13.89 -22.92 29.26
C ILE A 209 -13.27 -22.07 28.15
N HIS A 210 -11.98 -22.27 27.91
CA HIS A 210 -11.31 -21.66 26.78
C HIS A 210 -11.44 -22.53 25.53
N ASN A 211 -12.03 -21.99 24.47
CA ASN A 211 -12.08 -22.56 23.12
C ASN A 211 -12.52 -24.04 23.09
N PRO A 212 -13.78 -24.35 23.46
CA PRO A 212 -14.29 -25.72 23.55
C PRO A 212 -14.30 -26.47 22.21
N LEU A 213 -14.27 -25.75 21.08
CA LEU A 213 -14.07 -26.30 19.75
C LEU A 213 -12.80 -27.16 19.68
N LEU A 214 -11.67 -26.63 20.16
CA LEU A 214 -10.39 -27.33 20.04
C LEU A 214 -10.35 -28.56 20.95
N ILE A 215 -10.96 -28.50 22.14
CA ILE A 215 -11.11 -29.65 23.04
C ILE A 215 -11.89 -30.77 22.34
N ALA A 216 -13.07 -30.46 21.80
CA ALA A 216 -13.93 -31.43 21.15
C ALA A 216 -13.32 -31.98 19.85
N PHE A 217 -12.87 -31.10 18.96
CA PHE A 217 -12.39 -31.47 17.63
C PHE A 217 -10.98 -32.06 17.65
N LEU A 218 -10.01 -31.38 18.27
CA LEU A 218 -8.62 -31.83 18.25
C LEU A 218 -8.35 -32.91 19.30
N GLY A 219 -9.06 -32.91 20.43
CA GLY A 219 -8.89 -33.89 21.50
C GLY A 219 -9.61 -35.22 21.27
N TYR A 220 -10.82 -35.19 20.68
CA TYR A 220 -11.69 -36.37 20.51
C TYR A 220 -12.10 -36.65 19.06
N GLY A 221 -11.74 -35.78 18.11
CA GLY A 221 -11.98 -35.99 16.67
C GLY A 221 -10.71 -36.42 15.94
N THR A 222 -9.72 -35.53 15.89
CA THR A 222 -8.45 -35.79 15.17
C THR A 222 -7.41 -36.48 16.04
N GLY A 223 -7.50 -36.36 17.37
CA GLY A 223 -6.51 -36.88 18.32
C GLY A 223 -5.17 -36.13 18.32
N ILE A 224 -5.10 -34.93 17.71
CA ILE A 224 -3.88 -34.10 17.68
C ILE A 224 -3.61 -33.45 19.05
N HIS A 225 -4.66 -33.19 19.84
CA HIS A 225 -4.55 -32.66 21.21
C HIS A 225 -4.83 -33.75 22.23
N ALA A 226 -4.40 -33.56 23.47
CA ALA A 226 -4.80 -34.41 24.58
C ALA A 226 -6.35 -34.45 24.70
N PRO A 227 -6.96 -35.61 24.97
CA PRO A 227 -6.35 -36.89 25.34
C PRO A 227 -5.91 -37.80 24.17
N GLY A 228 -5.92 -37.32 22.92
CA GLY A 228 -5.48 -38.09 21.76
C GLY A 228 -6.51 -39.12 21.26
N VAL A 229 -7.79 -38.93 21.58
CA VAL A 229 -8.86 -39.84 21.17
C VAL A 229 -9.28 -39.51 19.73
N SER A 230 -9.41 -40.55 18.91
CA SER A 230 -9.87 -40.43 17.53
C SER A 230 -10.57 -41.73 17.09
N GLY A 231 -11.36 -41.66 16.02
CA GLY A 231 -11.94 -42.83 15.35
C GLY A 231 -13.46 -42.90 15.32
N ASP A 232 -14.15 -42.41 16.35
CA ASP A 232 -15.62 -42.33 16.38
C ASP A 232 -16.08 -40.90 16.02
N PRO A 233 -16.82 -40.72 14.90
CA PRO A 233 -17.28 -39.40 14.46
C PRO A 233 -18.34 -38.75 15.36
N ALA A 234 -18.95 -39.49 16.30
CA ALA A 234 -19.91 -38.94 17.26
C ALA A 234 -19.23 -38.29 18.49
N GLU A 235 -18.03 -38.73 18.85
CA GLU A 235 -17.32 -38.31 20.08
C GLU A 235 -17.11 -36.79 20.19
N PRO A 236 -16.70 -36.04 19.14
CA PRO A 236 -16.59 -34.59 19.21
C PRO A 236 -17.90 -33.91 19.60
N PHE A 237 -19.04 -34.41 19.09
CA PHE A 237 -20.36 -33.85 19.37
C PHE A 237 -20.85 -34.18 20.78
N ILE A 238 -20.58 -35.38 21.29
CA ILE A 238 -20.88 -35.78 22.67
C ILE A 238 -20.08 -34.91 23.66
N VAL A 239 -18.78 -34.73 23.40
CA VAL A 239 -17.88 -33.90 24.21
C VAL A 239 -18.33 -32.44 24.19
N ALA A 240 -18.60 -31.87 23.02
CA ALA A 240 -19.10 -30.51 22.88
C ALA A 240 -20.41 -30.30 23.66
N HIS A 241 -21.32 -31.28 23.61
CA HIS A 241 -22.58 -31.22 24.34
C HIS A 241 -22.38 -31.19 25.87
N ASN A 242 -21.49 -32.02 26.41
CA ASN A 242 -21.16 -31.99 27.83
C ASN A 242 -20.43 -30.70 28.25
N LEU A 243 -19.55 -30.16 27.40
CA LEU A 243 -18.88 -28.87 27.66
C LEU A 243 -19.88 -27.71 27.76
N ILE A 244 -20.88 -27.64 26.85
CA ILE A 244 -21.94 -26.62 26.89
C ILE A 244 -22.75 -26.76 28.18
N ARG A 245 -23.15 -27.97 28.56
CA ARG A 245 -23.89 -28.24 29.80
C ARG A 245 -23.08 -27.88 31.04
N ALA A 246 -21.79 -28.17 31.06
CA ALA A 246 -20.87 -27.80 32.14
C ALA A 246 -20.75 -26.28 32.29
N HIS A 247 -20.59 -25.55 31.18
CA HIS A 247 -20.61 -24.09 31.17
C HIS A 247 -21.92 -23.53 31.71
N ALA A 248 -23.07 -23.95 31.16
CA ALA A 248 -24.37 -23.45 31.57
C ALA A 248 -24.65 -23.71 33.06
N THR A 249 -24.31 -24.90 33.56
CA THR A 249 -24.49 -25.25 34.97
C THR A 249 -23.63 -24.36 35.88
N ALA A 250 -22.36 -24.16 35.53
CA ALA A 250 -21.47 -23.27 36.27
C ALA A 250 -21.95 -21.80 36.24
N TRP A 251 -22.47 -21.33 35.11
CA TRP A 251 -23.08 -20.00 34.99
C TRP A 251 -24.27 -19.84 35.92
N HIS A 252 -25.19 -20.81 35.96
CA HIS A 252 -26.36 -20.76 36.86
C HIS A 252 -25.95 -20.76 38.33
N VAL A 253 -24.93 -21.53 38.70
CA VAL A 253 -24.37 -21.51 40.06
C VAL A 253 -23.79 -20.14 40.40
N TYR A 254 -22.98 -19.56 39.51
CA TYR A 254 -22.43 -18.21 39.69
C TYR A 254 -23.55 -17.17 39.84
N ASN A 255 -24.51 -17.18 38.92
CA ASN A 255 -25.61 -16.23 38.86
C ASN A 255 -26.48 -16.28 40.12
N LYS A 256 -26.80 -17.49 40.62
CA LYS A 256 -27.68 -17.68 41.77
C LYS A 256 -27.00 -17.41 43.10
N HIS A 257 -25.75 -17.86 43.26
CA HIS A 257 -25.11 -17.92 44.58
C HIS A 257 -24.02 -16.87 44.80
N PHE A 258 -23.36 -16.37 43.75
CA PHE A 258 -22.16 -15.54 43.87
C PHE A 258 -22.36 -14.12 43.32
N ARG A 259 -23.01 -13.97 42.16
CA ARG A 259 -23.26 -12.68 41.50
C ARG A 259 -23.91 -11.63 42.41
N PRO A 260 -24.89 -11.93 43.29
CA PRO A 260 -25.52 -10.92 44.14
C PRO A 260 -24.57 -10.18 45.09
N HIS A 261 -23.42 -10.78 45.42
CA HIS A 261 -22.45 -10.21 46.37
C HIS A 261 -21.08 -9.92 45.73
N GLN A 262 -20.72 -10.64 44.66
CA GLN A 262 -19.43 -10.47 43.96
C GLN A 262 -19.53 -9.52 42.76
N HIS A 263 -20.72 -9.36 42.17
CA HIS A 263 -20.98 -8.47 41.02
C HIS A 263 -20.09 -8.71 39.78
N GLY A 264 -19.46 -9.87 39.66
CA GLY A 264 -18.67 -10.24 38.49
C GLY A 264 -19.53 -10.67 37.31
N GLN A 265 -18.85 -10.88 36.19
CA GLN A 265 -19.38 -11.33 34.91
C GLN A 265 -18.72 -12.65 34.50
N ILE A 266 -19.46 -13.52 33.84
CA ILE A 266 -19.05 -14.85 33.45
C ILE A 266 -19.42 -15.11 31.98
N SER A 267 -18.49 -15.73 31.25
CA SER A 267 -18.62 -16.10 29.85
C SER A 267 -17.88 -17.41 29.54
N ILE A 268 -17.95 -17.85 28.29
CA ILE A 268 -17.11 -18.88 27.68
C ILE A 268 -16.35 -18.27 26.51
N THR A 269 -15.07 -18.63 26.30
CA THR A 269 -14.31 -18.12 25.16
C THR A 269 -14.50 -19.02 23.94
N LEU A 270 -15.04 -18.47 22.86
CA LEU A 270 -15.36 -19.20 21.63
C LEU A 270 -14.36 -18.88 20.52
N GLY A 271 -13.71 -19.92 20.00
CA GLY A 271 -12.75 -19.80 18.90
C GLY A 271 -13.45 -19.67 17.55
N SER A 272 -12.93 -18.80 16.67
CA SER A 272 -13.44 -18.68 15.31
C SER A 272 -12.35 -18.38 14.27
N TYR A 273 -12.78 -18.40 13.03
CA TYR A 273 -12.04 -18.01 11.83
C TYR A 273 -12.99 -17.31 10.85
N TRP A 274 -12.45 -16.80 9.75
CA TRP A 274 -13.26 -16.17 8.71
C TRP A 274 -13.03 -16.80 7.34
N VAL A 275 -14.08 -16.85 6.53
CA VAL A 275 -14.04 -17.29 5.13
C VAL A 275 -14.66 -16.25 4.20
N GLU A 276 -14.07 -16.13 3.01
CA GLU A 276 -14.59 -15.32 1.91
C GLU A 276 -15.09 -16.25 0.78
N PRO A 277 -16.13 -15.82 0.04
CA PRO A 277 -16.68 -16.57 -1.09
C PRO A 277 -15.61 -16.97 -2.09
N PHE A 278 -15.74 -18.18 -2.64
CA PHE A 278 -14.82 -18.69 -3.66
C PHE A 278 -14.65 -17.68 -4.82
N LYS A 279 -13.39 -17.39 -5.18
CA LYS A 279 -13.00 -16.40 -6.22
C LYS A 279 -13.58 -14.99 -5.99
N ALA A 280 -13.85 -14.60 -4.75
CA ALA A 280 -14.47 -13.32 -4.39
C ALA A 280 -15.84 -13.08 -5.09
N GLN A 281 -16.55 -14.17 -5.43
CA GLN A 281 -17.88 -14.10 -6.03
C GLN A 281 -18.94 -14.42 -4.97
N ALA A 282 -19.63 -13.38 -4.48
CA ALA A 282 -20.74 -13.47 -3.54
C ALA A 282 -22.03 -13.99 -4.20
N THR A 283 -21.97 -15.17 -4.84
CA THR A 283 -23.17 -15.86 -5.31
C THR A 283 -23.95 -16.42 -4.11
N PRO A 284 -25.28 -16.55 -4.19
CA PRO A 284 -26.07 -17.14 -3.11
C PRO A 284 -25.54 -18.48 -2.59
N ALA A 285 -25.10 -19.37 -3.49
CA ALA A 285 -24.53 -20.66 -3.11
C ALA A 285 -23.21 -20.52 -2.33
N ASN A 286 -22.30 -19.64 -2.75
CA ASN A 286 -21.03 -19.45 -2.04
C ASN A 286 -21.25 -18.79 -0.67
N VAL A 287 -22.18 -17.83 -0.58
CA VAL A 287 -22.52 -17.17 0.69
C VAL A 287 -23.15 -18.16 1.66
N GLU A 288 -24.04 -19.04 1.19
CA GLU A 288 -24.60 -20.11 2.02
C GLU A 288 -23.51 -21.04 2.57
N MET A 289 -22.51 -21.41 1.75
CA MET A 289 -21.37 -22.21 2.20
C MET A 289 -20.48 -21.46 3.19
N CYS A 290 -20.33 -20.13 3.06
CA CYS A 290 -19.62 -19.31 4.03
C CYS A 290 -20.36 -19.24 5.37
N GLN A 291 -21.69 -19.09 5.37
CA GLN A 291 -22.50 -19.12 6.58
C GLN A 291 -22.37 -20.48 7.29
N LYS A 292 -22.56 -21.59 6.55
CA LYS A 292 -22.39 -22.95 7.08
C LYS A 292 -21.00 -23.19 7.68
N SER A 293 -19.97 -22.62 7.05
CA SER A 293 -18.58 -22.68 7.49
C SER A 293 -18.36 -22.01 8.83
N VAL A 294 -18.88 -20.79 9.02
CA VAL A 294 -18.77 -20.04 10.27
C VAL A 294 -19.62 -20.70 11.38
N GLU A 295 -20.86 -21.09 11.06
CA GLU A 295 -21.77 -21.78 11.98
C GLU A 295 -21.20 -23.13 12.47
N ALA A 296 -20.52 -23.89 11.61
CA ALA A 296 -19.92 -25.17 12.00
C ALA A 296 -18.72 -25.04 12.94
N VAL A 297 -18.22 -23.82 13.17
CA VAL A 297 -17.07 -23.52 14.04
C VAL A 297 -17.53 -22.74 15.26
N ILE A 298 -17.90 -21.46 15.11
CA ILE A 298 -18.31 -20.63 16.25
C ILE A 298 -19.76 -20.89 16.63
N GLY A 299 -20.65 -21.06 15.64
CA GLY A 299 -22.09 -21.30 15.87
C GLY A 299 -22.38 -22.60 16.62
N TRP A 300 -21.51 -23.61 16.49
CA TRP A 300 -21.62 -24.89 17.21
C TRP A 300 -21.74 -24.69 18.73
N PHE A 301 -21.05 -23.68 19.28
CA PHE A 301 -21.11 -23.34 20.71
C PHE A 301 -21.85 -22.03 20.96
N ALA A 302 -21.80 -21.07 20.03
CA ALA A 302 -22.43 -19.77 20.20
C ALA A 302 -23.96 -19.85 20.09
N GLU A 303 -24.53 -20.66 19.19
CA GLU A 303 -25.99 -20.74 19.02
C GLU A 303 -26.71 -21.27 20.27
N PRO A 304 -26.24 -22.37 20.93
CA PRO A 304 -26.87 -22.82 22.16
C PRO A 304 -26.76 -21.82 23.32
N ILE A 305 -25.74 -20.96 23.34
CA ILE A 305 -25.42 -20.10 24.50
C ILE A 305 -25.98 -18.69 24.32
N HIS A 306 -25.82 -18.11 23.14
CA HIS A 306 -26.20 -16.74 22.80
C HIS A 306 -27.45 -16.66 21.91
N GLY A 307 -27.83 -17.75 21.24
CA GLY A 307 -29.01 -17.84 20.38
C GLY A 307 -30.23 -18.43 21.10
N ASP A 308 -30.91 -19.37 20.44
CA ASP A 308 -32.20 -19.90 20.89
C ASP A 308 -32.11 -21.03 21.94
N GLY A 309 -30.90 -21.50 22.22
CA GLY A 309 -30.65 -22.62 23.13
C GLY A 309 -30.43 -23.96 22.46
N ASP A 310 -30.39 -24.01 21.12
CA ASP A 310 -30.16 -25.23 20.35
C ASP A 310 -28.98 -25.11 19.38
N TYR A 311 -28.55 -26.24 18.81
CA TYR A 311 -27.51 -26.26 17.79
C TYR A 311 -27.99 -25.67 16.45
N PRO A 312 -27.09 -25.06 15.65
CA PRO A 312 -27.42 -24.56 14.33
C PRO A 312 -28.08 -25.63 13.45
N SER A 313 -29.13 -25.25 12.73
CA SER A 313 -29.85 -26.15 11.82
C SER A 313 -28.94 -26.71 10.72
N SER A 314 -28.00 -25.89 10.24
CA SER A 314 -26.97 -26.27 9.27
C SER A 314 -26.07 -27.39 9.78
N LEU A 315 -25.63 -27.31 11.04
CA LEU A 315 -24.77 -28.31 11.67
C LEU A 315 -25.50 -29.65 11.80
N ARG A 316 -26.76 -29.62 12.29
CA ARG A 316 -27.63 -30.80 12.41
C ARG A 316 -27.86 -31.46 11.05
N SER A 317 -28.16 -30.67 10.02
CA SER A 317 -28.42 -31.17 8.67
C SER A 317 -27.17 -31.79 8.02
N SER A 318 -25.97 -31.29 8.37
CA SER A 318 -24.70 -31.75 7.80
C SER A 318 -24.15 -33.00 8.50
N HIS A 319 -24.60 -33.29 9.73
CA HIS A 319 -24.11 -34.39 10.57
C HIS A 319 -25.27 -35.20 11.16
N LEU A 320 -26.19 -35.63 10.30
CA LEU A 320 -27.40 -36.36 10.68
C LEU A 320 -27.06 -37.59 11.54
N GLY A 321 -27.67 -37.65 12.73
CA GLY A 321 -27.52 -38.77 13.66
C GLY A 321 -26.28 -38.72 14.56
N LEU A 322 -25.36 -37.76 14.38
CA LEU A 322 -24.16 -37.61 15.22
C LEU A 322 -24.31 -36.53 16.29
N VAL A 323 -25.09 -35.48 16.03
CA VAL A 323 -25.29 -34.36 16.96
C VAL A 323 -26.31 -34.72 18.04
N PRO A 324 -25.97 -34.68 19.34
CA PRO A 324 -26.92 -34.89 20.43
C PRO A 324 -28.08 -33.89 20.41
N ASN A 325 -29.23 -34.27 20.99
CA ASN A 325 -30.39 -33.40 21.11
C ASN A 325 -30.49 -32.80 22.50
N PHE A 326 -30.64 -31.47 22.60
CA PHE A 326 -31.07 -30.82 23.82
C PHE A 326 -32.57 -31.08 24.09
N THR A 327 -32.92 -31.45 25.32
CA THR A 327 -34.33 -31.45 25.75
C THR A 327 -34.87 -30.02 25.83
N PRO A 328 -36.20 -29.80 25.78
CA PRO A 328 -36.77 -28.46 25.93
C PRO A 328 -36.29 -27.71 27.18
N GLU A 329 -36.11 -28.42 28.30
CA GLU A 329 -35.59 -27.87 29.55
C GLU A 329 -34.11 -27.48 29.43
N GLU A 330 -33.30 -28.32 28.77
CA GLU A 330 -31.89 -28.01 28.54
C GLU A 330 -31.72 -26.78 27.65
N LYS A 331 -32.51 -26.63 26.59
CA LYS A 331 -32.48 -25.44 25.72
C LYS A 331 -32.69 -24.16 26.52
N LEU A 332 -33.70 -24.16 27.40
CA LEU A 332 -33.98 -23.04 28.30
C LEU A 332 -32.85 -22.81 29.32
N SER A 333 -32.15 -23.87 29.72
CA SER A 333 -31.05 -23.81 30.67
C SER A 333 -29.74 -23.34 30.04
N VAL A 334 -29.49 -23.55 28.75
CA VAL A 334 -28.23 -23.16 28.10
C VAL A 334 -28.29 -21.76 27.48
N ARG A 335 -29.46 -21.33 26.98
CA ARG A 335 -29.61 -20.00 26.38
C ARG A 335 -29.37 -18.88 27.40
N GLY A 336 -28.69 -17.82 26.98
CA GLY A 336 -28.41 -16.65 27.80
C GLY A 336 -27.42 -16.90 28.95
N THR A 337 -26.58 -17.94 28.86
CA THR A 337 -25.61 -18.30 29.92
C THR A 337 -24.24 -17.62 29.76
N ALA A 338 -24.20 -16.43 29.18
CA ALA A 338 -23.00 -15.62 29.08
C ALA A 338 -23.34 -14.13 29.19
N ASP A 339 -22.61 -13.40 30.03
CA ASP A 339 -22.87 -11.98 30.30
C ASP A 339 -22.28 -11.04 29.24
N PHE A 340 -21.32 -11.57 28.46
CA PHE A 340 -20.68 -10.93 27.32
C PHE A 340 -20.26 -12.02 26.34
N PHE A 341 -19.92 -11.66 25.11
CA PHE A 341 -19.35 -12.57 24.12
C PHE A 341 -17.83 -12.56 24.25
N SER A 342 -17.20 -13.72 24.49
CA SER A 342 -15.75 -13.82 24.56
C SER A 342 -15.21 -14.53 23.32
N LEU A 343 -14.41 -13.84 22.52
CA LEU A 343 -13.93 -14.29 21.21
C LEU A 343 -12.43 -14.63 21.24
N ALA A 344 -12.07 -15.81 20.76
CA ALA A 344 -10.69 -16.18 20.43
C ALA A 344 -10.48 -16.22 18.91
N PHE A 345 -9.58 -15.37 18.41
CA PHE A 345 -9.21 -15.28 17.01
C PHE A 345 -7.68 -15.40 16.86
N GLY A 346 -7.21 -16.64 16.74
CA GLY A 346 -5.79 -16.99 16.71
C GLY A 346 -5.47 -18.14 15.74
N PRO A 347 -4.19 -18.55 15.62
CA PRO A 347 -3.74 -19.56 14.68
C PRO A 347 -4.42 -20.91 14.87
N ASP A 348 -4.73 -21.32 16.10
CA ASP A 348 -5.35 -22.61 16.38
C ASP A 348 -6.79 -22.70 15.86
N SER A 349 -7.62 -21.70 16.17
CA SER A 349 -9.00 -21.60 15.64
C SER A 349 -9.02 -21.51 14.11
N VAL A 350 -8.09 -20.73 13.51
CA VAL A 350 -7.97 -20.61 12.06
C VAL A 350 -7.55 -21.92 11.40
N ARG A 351 -6.63 -22.68 12.00
CA ARG A 351 -6.24 -24.01 11.51
C ARG A 351 -7.38 -25.00 11.64
N ALA A 352 -8.05 -25.04 12.79
CA ALA A 352 -9.19 -25.93 13.03
C ALA A 352 -10.31 -25.68 12.01
N GLY A 353 -10.73 -24.42 11.81
CA GLY A 353 -11.76 -24.07 10.84
C GLY A 353 -11.39 -24.44 9.39
N ARG A 354 -10.12 -24.29 9.00
CA ARG A 354 -9.63 -24.68 7.66
C ARG A 354 -9.71 -26.19 7.41
N VAL A 355 -9.52 -27.00 8.44
CA VAL A 355 -9.57 -28.47 8.34
C VAL A 355 -11.01 -28.97 8.47
N TRP A 356 -11.76 -28.44 9.43
CA TRP A 356 -13.10 -28.91 9.79
C TRP A 356 -14.20 -28.48 8.81
N ALA A 357 -14.25 -27.19 8.46
CA ALA A 357 -15.47 -26.58 7.93
C ALA A 357 -15.23 -25.63 6.76
N ARG A 358 -14.20 -25.83 5.92
CA ARG A 358 -13.86 -24.88 4.84
C ARG A 358 -14.91 -24.81 3.71
N PHE A 359 -15.65 -25.89 3.44
CA PHE A 359 -16.67 -25.98 2.36
C PHE A 359 -16.24 -25.39 1.00
N GLY A 360 -14.97 -25.57 0.62
CA GLY A 360 -14.41 -25.05 -0.64
C GLY A 360 -14.17 -23.53 -0.68
N GLN A 361 -14.45 -22.80 0.40
CA GLN A 361 -14.30 -21.34 0.49
C GLN A 361 -12.86 -20.91 0.78
N THR A 362 -12.59 -19.61 0.72
CA THR A 362 -11.24 -19.07 0.92
C THR A 362 -11.06 -18.58 2.36
N GLY A 363 -10.14 -19.19 3.12
CA GLY A 363 -9.86 -18.73 4.48
C GLY A 363 -9.19 -17.35 4.48
N ALA A 364 -9.64 -16.45 5.36
CA ALA A 364 -9.14 -15.09 5.47
C ALA A 364 -8.92 -14.67 6.93
N LEU A 365 -7.98 -13.75 7.15
CA LEU A 365 -7.71 -13.15 8.47
C LEU A 365 -8.47 -11.83 8.58
N ASN A 366 -9.77 -11.91 8.90
CA ASN A 366 -10.66 -10.75 8.97
C ASN A 366 -11.44 -10.73 10.30
N LEU A 367 -10.80 -10.19 11.33
CA LEU A 367 -11.36 -10.03 12.66
C LEU A 367 -12.56 -9.05 12.67
N ARG A 368 -12.52 -8.01 11.84
CA ARG A 368 -13.63 -7.03 11.70
C ARG A 368 -14.91 -7.72 11.25
N LYS A 369 -14.84 -8.56 10.21
CA LYS A 369 -16.02 -9.25 9.68
C LYS A 369 -16.61 -10.28 10.65
N ILE A 370 -15.79 -11.04 11.38
CA ILE A 370 -16.33 -11.97 12.38
C ILE A 370 -16.97 -11.22 13.56
N LEU A 371 -16.43 -10.06 13.97
CA LEU A 371 -17.05 -9.20 14.97
C LEU A 371 -18.40 -8.66 14.49
N GLY A 372 -18.48 -8.19 13.25
CA GLY A 372 -19.75 -7.78 12.63
C GLY A 372 -20.74 -8.95 12.49
N TRP A 373 -20.26 -10.16 12.23
CA TRP A 373 -21.09 -11.36 12.13
C TRP A 373 -21.71 -11.70 13.48
N ILE A 374 -20.90 -11.68 14.55
CA ILE A 374 -21.38 -11.85 15.94
C ILE A 374 -22.44 -10.79 16.28
N GLN A 375 -22.21 -9.53 15.91
CA GLN A 375 -23.18 -8.46 16.14
C GLN A 375 -24.54 -8.75 15.48
N LYS A 376 -24.54 -9.19 14.21
CA LYS A 376 -25.79 -9.43 13.46
C LYS A 376 -26.51 -10.70 13.91
N GLU A 377 -25.79 -11.73 14.35
CA GLU A 377 -26.35 -13.02 14.74
C GLU A 377 -26.89 -13.04 16.18
N TYR A 378 -26.26 -12.31 17.11
CA TYR A 378 -26.48 -12.50 18.55
C TYR A 378 -26.94 -11.25 19.29
N GLU A 379 -27.76 -10.41 18.66
CA GLU A 379 -28.37 -9.20 19.26
C GLU A 379 -27.32 -8.16 19.75
N ASP A 380 -26.23 -7.97 19.00
CA ASP A 380 -25.17 -6.99 19.29
C ASP A 380 -24.65 -7.03 20.75
N PRO A 381 -24.09 -8.17 21.19
CA PRO A 381 -23.64 -8.37 22.56
C PRO A 381 -22.33 -7.60 22.82
N PRO A 382 -22.02 -7.21 24.08
CA PRO A 382 -20.69 -6.72 24.42
C PRO A 382 -19.64 -7.80 24.13
N VAL A 383 -18.54 -7.46 23.45
CA VAL A 383 -17.50 -8.42 23.04
C VAL A 383 -16.18 -8.15 23.74
N LEU A 384 -15.59 -9.20 24.33
CA LEU A 384 -14.18 -9.25 24.72
C LEU A 384 -13.43 -10.04 23.66
N VAL A 385 -12.44 -9.43 23.00
CA VAL A 385 -11.48 -10.19 22.19
C VAL A 385 -10.49 -10.84 23.16
N ALA A 386 -10.83 -12.02 23.67
CA ALA A 386 -10.12 -12.69 24.76
C ALA A 386 -8.82 -13.37 24.32
N GLU A 387 -8.63 -13.61 23.03
CA GLU A 387 -7.36 -14.05 22.47
C GLU A 387 -7.22 -13.52 21.04
N SER A 388 -6.18 -12.72 20.78
CA SER A 388 -5.82 -12.33 19.42
C SER A 388 -4.31 -12.14 19.28
N SER A 389 -3.71 -12.94 18.40
CA SER A 389 -2.31 -12.81 17.97
C SER A 389 -2.00 -13.83 16.87
N TRP A 390 -0.73 -13.89 16.47
CA TRP A 390 -0.16 -14.90 15.60
C TRP A 390 1.00 -15.64 16.28
N PHE A 391 1.86 -16.27 15.49
CA PHE A 391 3.06 -16.95 15.96
C PHE A 391 4.26 -16.63 15.06
N SER A 392 5.46 -16.77 15.62
CA SER A 392 6.73 -16.81 14.88
C SER A 392 7.35 -18.20 14.98
N ASP A 393 8.27 -18.52 14.07
CA ASP A 393 9.14 -19.70 14.22
C ASP A 393 10.00 -19.57 15.49
N ALA A 394 10.38 -20.69 16.11
CA ALA A 394 11.18 -20.68 17.33
C ALA A 394 12.59 -20.10 17.15
N SER A 395 13.11 -20.09 15.93
CA SER A 395 14.37 -19.41 15.56
C SER A 395 14.28 -17.89 15.69
N VAL A 396 13.07 -17.32 15.67
CA VAL A 396 12.83 -15.90 15.91
C VAL A 396 13.00 -15.62 17.40
N GLY A 397 14.07 -14.90 17.75
CA GLY A 397 14.37 -14.49 19.12
C GLY A 397 13.55 -13.28 19.57
N VAL A 398 14.24 -12.20 19.93
CA VAL A 398 13.63 -10.96 20.45
C VAL A 398 13.08 -10.07 19.32
N GLU A 399 13.63 -10.20 18.12
CA GLU A 399 13.24 -9.41 16.95
C GLU A 399 12.15 -10.10 16.13
N ASP A 400 10.89 -9.92 16.53
CA ASP A 400 9.71 -10.53 15.92
C ASP A 400 8.94 -9.56 15.02
N THR A 401 9.65 -8.91 14.09
CA THR A 401 9.16 -7.83 13.22
C THR A 401 7.83 -8.14 12.52
N VAL A 402 7.63 -9.36 12.01
CA VAL A 402 6.38 -9.75 11.32
C VAL A 402 5.17 -9.70 12.26
N ALA A 403 5.35 -10.03 13.54
CA ALA A 403 4.26 -10.09 14.50
C ALA A 403 3.73 -8.68 14.86
N ILE A 404 4.56 -7.63 14.76
CA ILE A 404 4.13 -6.22 14.89
C ILE A 404 3.01 -5.92 13.89
N TYR A 405 3.21 -6.29 12.63
CA TYR A 405 2.29 -5.95 11.54
C TYR A 405 1.00 -6.75 11.58
N LEU A 406 1.05 -8.01 12.05
CA LEU A 406 -0.16 -8.81 12.28
C LEU A 406 -0.97 -8.25 13.45
N MET A 407 -0.31 -7.88 14.55
CA MET A 407 -0.95 -7.20 15.67
C MET A 407 -1.55 -5.85 15.24
N LYS A 408 -0.80 -5.03 14.50
CA LYS A 408 -1.26 -3.75 13.92
C LYS A 408 -2.53 -3.96 13.12
N ARG A 409 -2.56 -4.95 12.24
CA ARG A 409 -3.73 -5.31 11.43
C ARG A 409 -4.93 -5.72 12.29
N PHE A 410 -4.75 -6.62 13.26
CA PHE A 410 -5.87 -7.09 14.09
C PHE A 410 -6.43 -5.97 14.96
N ILE A 411 -5.57 -5.20 15.64
CA ILE A 411 -6.02 -4.06 16.45
C ILE A 411 -6.75 -3.03 15.58
N ASN A 412 -6.26 -2.74 14.37
CA ASN A 412 -6.93 -1.82 13.46
C ASN A 412 -8.29 -2.35 12.98
N GLN A 413 -8.42 -3.65 12.73
CA GLN A 413 -9.70 -4.28 12.43
C GLN A 413 -10.70 -4.18 13.60
N VAL A 414 -10.24 -4.31 14.85
CA VAL A 414 -11.09 -4.08 16.03
C VAL A 414 -11.48 -2.60 16.13
N LEU A 415 -10.54 -1.67 15.92
CA LEU A 415 -10.85 -0.23 15.94
C LEU A 415 -11.90 0.13 14.88
N GLN A 416 -11.78 -0.42 13.67
CA GLN A 416 -12.78 -0.24 12.62
C GLN A 416 -14.14 -0.82 13.02
N ALA A 417 -14.17 -2.02 13.62
CA ALA A 417 -15.42 -2.62 14.10
C ALA A 417 -16.10 -1.73 15.16
N VAL A 418 -15.32 -1.16 16.08
CA VAL A 418 -15.84 -0.28 17.15
C VAL A 418 -16.30 1.07 16.60
N VAL A 419 -15.48 1.72 15.78
CA VAL A 419 -15.72 3.12 15.35
C VAL A 419 -16.64 3.21 14.14
N MET A 420 -16.53 2.29 13.18
CA MET A 420 -17.31 2.34 11.95
C MET A 420 -18.55 1.45 12.01
N ASP A 421 -18.39 0.23 12.47
CA ASP A 421 -19.48 -0.76 12.48
C ASP A 421 -20.28 -0.73 13.81
N GLN A 422 -19.84 0.09 14.78
CA GLN A 422 -20.47 0.25 16.09
C GLN A 422 -20.60 -1.06 16.88
N VAL A 423 -19.71 -2.04 16.63
CA VAL A 423 -19.66 -3.28 17.42
C VAL A 423 -19.20 -2.95 18.83
N LYS A 424 -19.89 -3.47 19.84
CA LYS A 424 -19.64 -3.22 21.26
C LYS A 424 -18.42 -3.99 21.82
N VAL A 425 -17.25 -3.85 21.18
CA VAL A 425 -16.01 -4.41 21.72
C VAL A 425 -15.50 -3.55 22.88
N PHE A 426 -15.38 -4.14 24.07
CA PHE A 426 -14.97 -3.40 25.27
C PHE A 426 -13.54 -3.71 25.74
N GLY A 427 -12.91 -4.77 25.19
CA GLY A 427 -11.52 -5.07 25.50
C GLY A 427 -10.82 -5.96 24.48
N TYR A 428 -9.49 -5.94 24.53
CA TYR A 428 -8.59 -6.70 23.65
C TYR A 428 -7.46 -7.34 24.45
N THR A 429 -7.32 -8.66 24.31
CA THR A 429 -6.27 -9.48 24.92
C THR A 429 -5.23 -9.88 23.88
N ALA A 430 -4.03 -9.31 23.96
CA ALA A 430 -2.89 -9.80 23.20
C ALA A 430 -2.47 -11.19 23.70
N TRP A 431 -2.15 -12.11 22.79
CA TRP A 431 -1.74 -13.47 23.15
C TRP A 431 -0.34 -13.83 22.64
N SER A 432 0.62 -14.27 23.45
CA SER A 432 0.60 -14.46 24.91
C SER A 432 1.54 -13.46 25.60
N LEU A 433 1.50 -13.40 26.94
CA LEU A 433 2.47 -12.61 27.70
C LEU A 433 3.89 -13.11 27.46
N VAL A 434 4.13 -14.40 27.69
CA VAL A 434 5.46 -15.03 27.58
C VAL A 434 5.45 -16.17 26.58
N ASP A 435 6.61 -16.48 26.01
CA ASP A 435 6.80 -17.71 25.24
C ASP A 435 6.62 -18.93 26.15
N GLY A 436 5.87 -19.92 25.67
CA GLY A 436 5.56 -21.14 26.41
C GLY A 436 5.57 -22.40 25.54
N PHE A 437 5.00 -23.48 26.07
CA PHE A 437 4.80 -24.73 25.34
C PHE A 437 3.51 -24.65 24.48
N GLU A 438 3.67 -24.61 23.16
CA GLU A 438 2.59 -24.34 22.20
C GLU A 438 1.89 -25.62 21.73
N TRP A 439 1.38 -26.40 22.71
CA TRP A 439 0.54 -27.57 22.48
C TRP A 439 1.19 -28.59 21.54
N ASN A 440 0.51 -28.99 20.46
CA ASN A 440 1.02 -29.92 19.47
C ASN A 440 2.20 -29.37 18.64
N SER A 441 2.52 -28.07 18.74
CA SER A 441 3.73 -27.48 18.16
C SER A 441 4.93 -27.51 19.12
N GLY A 442 4.75 -27.90 20.38
CA GLY A 442 5.82 -27.90 21.38
C GLY A 442 6.51 -26.53 21.47
N TYR A 443 7.83 -26.50 21.38
CA TYR A 443 8.61 -25.25 21.32
C TYR A 443 9.08 -24.86 19.91
N SER A 444 8.46 -25.40 18.85
CA SER A 444 8.83 -25.07 17.45
C SER A 444 8.29 -23.72 16.97
N ILE A 445 7.34 -23.14 17.70
CA ILE A 445 6.80 -21.80 17.46
C ILE A 445 6.80 -20.99 18.76
N ARG A 446 6.66 -19.67 18.63
CA ARG A 446 6.61 -18.71 19.73
C ARG A 446 5.46 -17.74 19.55
N ARG A 447 4.77 -17.38 20.65
CA ARG A 447 3.63 -16.44 20.65
C ARG A 447 3.75 -15.33 21.69
N GLY A 448 4.72 -15.42 22.59
CA GLY A 448 4.87 -14.47 23.68
C GLY A 448 5.33 -13.10 23.22
N LEU A 449 4.83 -12.05 23.85
CA LEU A 449 5.38 -10.70 23.77
C LEU A 449 6.75 -10.63 24.46
N PHE A 450 7.02 -11.51 25.42
CA PHE A 450 8.31 -11.66 26.08
C PHE A 450 8.97 -12.97 25.64
N TYR A 451 10.19 -12.84 25.11
CA TYR A 451 11.05 -13.95 24.77
C TYR A 451 11.54 -14.65 26.04
N ILE A 452 11.54 -15.98 26.00
CA ILE A 452 12.18 -16.83 27.00
C ILE A 452 13.16 -17.76 26.30
N ASP A 453 14.41 -17.74 26.77
CA ASP A 453 15.36 -18.80 26.48
C ASP A 453 15.07 -19.99 27.41
N PHE A 454 14.51 -21.06 26.84
CA PHE A 454 14.13 -22.26 27.58
C PHE A 454 15.34 -23.07 28.07
N ASN A 455 16.54 -22.82 27.52
CA ASN A 455 17.79 -23.46 27.94
C ASN A 455 18.47 -22.72 29.09
N HIS A 456 18.14 -21.44 29.31
CA HIS A 456 18.72 -20.65 30.38
C HIS A 456 17.95 -20.88 31.70
N PRO A 457 18.61 -21.22 32.81
CA PRO A 457 17.93 -21.59 34.06
C PRO A 457 17.08 -20.46 34.64
N GLU A 458 17.50 -19.20 34.47
CA GLU A 458 16.79 -18.04 35.00
C GLU A 458 15.48 -17.68 34.27
N ARG A 459 15.31 -18.18 33.03
CA ARG A 459 14.14 -17.93 32.15
C ARG A 459 13.68 -16.46 32.17
N ASN A 460 14.61 -15.53 31.95
CA ASN A 460 14.31 -14.10 31.98
C ASN A 460 13.29 -13.74 30.88
N ARG A 461 12.34 -12.85 31.21
CA ARG A 461 11.33 -12.35 30.27
C ARG A 461 11.89 -11.14 29.55
N VAL A 462 12.40 -11.35 28.33
CA VAL A 462 13.00 -10.27 27.53
C VAL A 462 11.94 -9.67 26.60
N PRO A 463 11.62 -8.38 26.68
CA PRO A 463 10.57 -7.78 25.84
C PRO A 463 10.95 -7.85 24.36
N LYS A 464 10.10 -8.46 23.54
CA LYS A 464 10.25 -8.50 22.08
C LYS A 464 9.89 -7.16 21.44
N SER A 465 10.13 -7.05 20.14
CA SER A 465 9.75 -5.87 19.37
C SER A 465 8.23 -5.65 19.39
N THR A 466 7.44 -6.73 19.37
CA THR A 466 5.98 -6.66 19.58
C THR A 466 5.56 -6.17 20.96
N ALA A 467 6.30 -6.48 22.04
CA ALA A 467 5.98 -5.94 23.37
C ALA A 467 6.15 -4.42 23.40
N GLN A 468 7.21 -3.90 22.77
CA GLN A 468 7.45 -2.46 22.66
C GLN A 468 6.34 -1.77 21.86
N TYR A 469 5.97 -2.38 20.73
CA TYR A 469 4.85 -1.90 19.91
C TYR A 469 3.52 -1.90 20.68
N TYR A 470 3.17 -3.01 21.32
CA TYR A 470 1.93 -3.15 22.07
C TYR A 470 1.86 -2.16 23.24
N ARG A 471 2.96 -1.98 23.98
CA ARG A 471 3.07 -0.97 25.04
C ARG A 471 2.73 0.43 24.54
N GLN A 472 3.21 0.81 23.35
CA GLN A 472 2.90 2.12 22.75
C GLN A 472 1.41 2.23 22.40
N ILE A 473 0.81 1.19 21.81
CA ILE A 473 -0.63 1.15 21.51
C ILE A 473 -1.49 1.29 22.77
N VAL A 474 -1.13 0.58 23.84
CA VAL A 474 -1.83 0.64 25.12
C VAL A 474 -1.74 2.03 25.74
N LYS A 475 -0.54 2.64 25.70
CA LYS A 475 -0.31 4.00 26.19
C LYS A 475 -1.13 5.05 25.43
N ASP A 476 -1.18 4.92 24.11
CA ASP A 476 -1.87 5.87 23.23
C ASP A 476 -3.36 5.58 23.07
N ASN A 477 -3.82 4.44 23.60
CA ASN A 477 -5.17 3.92 23.45
C ASN A 477 -5.62 3.82 21.99
N GLY A 478 -4.73 3.38 21.09
CA GLY A 478 -5.02 3.25 19.65
C GLY A 478 -3.87 3.70 18.75
N PHE A 479 -4.21 4.24 17.59
CA PHE A 479 -3.27 4.74 16.59
C PHE A 479 -3.42 6.26 16.49
N LEU A 480 -2.52 7.02 17.10
CA LEU A 480 -2.62 8.48 17.04
C LEU A 480 -2.53 8.98 15.60
N ASN A 481 -3.33 9.98 15.26
CA ASN A 481 -3.21 10.68 14.00
C ASN A 481 -1.89 11.44 14.00
N ASP A 482 -1.05 11.23 13.00
CA ASP A 482 0.09 12.10 12.78
C ASP A 482 -0.44 13.44 12.25
N GLU A 483 -0.31 14.53 13.03
CA GLU A 483 -0.79 15.86 12.62
C GLU A 483 -0.11 16.34 11.33
N THR A 484 1.04 15.76 10.96
CA THR A 484 1.72 16.04 9.69
C THR A 484 0.99 15.47 8.46
N GLU A 485 0.03 14.57 8.65
CA GLU A 485 -0.81 14.01 7.59
C GLU A 485 -1.99 14.90 7.20
N ARG A 486 -2.35 15.94 7.98
CA ARG A 486 -3.48 16.82 7.62
C ARG A 486 -3.24 17.54 6.30
N ASP A 487 -4.24 17.55 5.45
CA ASP A 487 -4.26 18.32 4.21
C ASP A 487 -4.09 19.81 4.51
N ILE A 488 -3.32 20.50 3.67
CA ILE A 488 -3.13 21.95 3.70
C ILE A 488 -3.80 22.61 2.49
N ASP A 489 -4.25 23.83 2.68
CA ASP A 489 -4.68 24.68 1.57
C ASP A 489 -3.47 25.43 1.00
N GLY A 490 -3.35 25.51 -0.32
CA GLY A 490 -2.27 26.22 -0.98
C GLY A 490 -2.23 26.04 -2.50
N HIS A 491 -1.36 26.82 -3.12
CA HIS A 491 -1.16 26.82 -4.57
C HIS A 491 0.29 26.61 -4.95
N PHE A 492 0.53 25.79 -5.97
CA PHE A 492 1.79 25.74 -6.69
C PHE A 492 2.03 27.03 -7.48
N PRO A 493 3.30 27.40 -7.72
CA PRO A 493 3.65 28.62 -8.45
C PRO A 493 3.18 28.57 -9.91
N CYS A 494 3.06 29.74 -10.54
CA CYS A 494 2.54 29.86 -11.91
C CYS A 494 3.35 29.09 -12.97
N ASN A 495 4.65 28.90 -12.74
CA ASN A 495 5.55 28.17 -13.63
C ASN A 495 5.72 26.69 -13.23
N PHE A 496 4.88 26.16 -12.33
CA PHE A 496 4.93 24.77 -11.93
C PHE A 496 4.56 23.84 -13.09
N GLN A 497 5.36 22.79 -13.30
CA GLN A 497 5.17 21.86 -14.40
C GLN A 497 4.16 20.78 -14.01
N PHE A 498 2.90 20.96 -14.40
CA PHE A 498 1.90 19.89 -14.36
C PHE A 498 2.03 19.03 -15.61
N GLY A 499 2.57 17.82 -15.45
CA GLY A 499 2.98 16.96 -16.55
C GLY A 499 2.26 15.62 -16.64
N VAL A 500 2.27 15.00 -17.81
CA VAL A 500 2.05 13.56 -17.98
C VAL A 500 3.34 12.94 -18.51
N ALA A 501 3.75 11.80 -17.96
CA ALA A 501 4.90 11.03 -18.42
C ALA A 501 4.46 9.76 -19.16
N ASP A 502 5.21 9.42 -20.21
CA ASP A 502 5.09 8.19 -20.97
C ASP A 502 6.45 7.49 -21.10
N PHE A 503 6.40 6.22 -21.50
CA PHE A 503 7.57 5.39 -21.82
C PHE A 503 8.22 5.90 -23.14
N ILE A 504 8.79 4.98 -23.92
CA ILE A 504 9.13 5.20 -25.32
C ILE A 504 7.86 5.53 -26.11
N LEU A 505 7.84 6.71 -26.75
CA LEU A 505 6.75 7.11 -27.63
C LEU A 505 6.79 6.23 -28.89
N GLN A 506 5.83 5.31 -28.99
CA GLN A 506 5.74 4.43 -30.14
C GLN A 506 5.44 5.21 -31.42
N VAL A 507 6.33 5.08 -32.41
CA VAL A 507 6.13 5.64 -33.75
C VAL A 507 5.15 4.75 -34.51
N HIS A 508 3.89 5.20 -34.57
CA HIS A 508 2.79 4.52 -35.23
C HIS A 508 2.70 4.92 -36.69
N LEU A 509 3.11 4.01 -37.57
CA LEU A 509 2.86 4.11 -39.00
C LEU A 509 1.54 3.37 -39.29
N GLN A 510 0.43 4.10 -39.27
CA GLN A 510 -0.87 3.55 -39.68
C GLN A 510 -0.86 3.26 -41.19
N PRO A 511 -1.73 2.36 -41.70
CA PRO A 511 -2.00 2.30 -43.14
C PRO A 511 -2.28 3.72 -43.65
N PHE A 512 -1.59 4.13 -44.72
CA PHE A 512 -1.68 5.48 -45.30
C PHE A 512 -1.09 6.62 -44.44
N SER A 513 -0.25 6.34 -43.43
CA SER A 513 0.47 7.33 -42.62
C SER A 513 1.99 7.02 -42.57
N PRO A 514 2.87 7.93 -43.03
CA PRO A 514 2.56 9.27 -43.52
C PRO A 514 1.79 9.25 -44.84
N GLN A 515 0.90 10.23 -45.01
CA GLN A 515 0.15 10.42 -46.25
C GLN A 515 1.06 10.93 -47.39
N PHE A 516 0.62 10.76 -48.64
CA PHE A 516 1.29 11.26 -49.86
C PHE A 516 2.67 10.64 -50.16
N THR A 517 2.91 9.40 -49.74
CA THR A 517 4.19 8.69 -49.98
C THR A 517 4.24 7.89 -51.28
N ASP A 518 3.09 7.50 -51.83
CA ASP A 518 3.02 6.65 -53.02
C ASP A 518 3.28 7.47 -54.31
N PRO A 519 4.40 7.25 -55.02
CA PRO A 519 4.71 7.96 -56.23
C PRO A 519 4.15 7.28 -57.49
N VAL A 520 3.49 6.12 -57.36
CA VAL A 520 3.01 5.33 -58.49
C VAL A 520 1.74 5.96 -59.06
N LEU A 521 1.72 6.12 -60.39
CA LEU A 521 0.51 6.53 -61.09
C LEU A 521 -0.37 5.29 -61.36
N TYR A 522 -1.63 5.35 -60.96
CA TYR A 522 -2.60 4.29 -61.22
C TYR A 522 -3.65 4.72 -62.24
N ARG A 523 -4.04 3.80 -63.12
CA ARG A 523 -5.24 3.90 -63.93
C ARG A 523 -6.40 3.26 -63.17
N TRP A 524 -7.41 4.07 -62.86
CA TRP A 524 -8.61 3.60 -62.16
C TRP A 524 -9.68 3.10 -63.12
N ASN A 525 -10.09 1.85 -62.98
CA ASN A 525 -11.21 1.26 -63.72
C ASN A 525 -12.57 1.66 -63.10
N PHE A 526 -12.87 2.95 -63.10
CA PHE A 526 -14.07 3.50 -62.47
C PHE A 526 -15.37 2.91 -63.02
N SER A 527 -15.43 2.64 -64.33
CA SER A 527 -16.61 2.12 -65.02
C SER A 527 -16.77 0.59 -64.97
N GLY A 528 -15.77 -0.12 -64.43
CA GLY A 528 -15.70 -1.58 -64.42
C GLY A 528 -15.68 -2.16 -63.00
N ASP A 529 -14.64 -2.91 -62.66
CA ASP A 529 -14.48 -3.59 -61.37
C ASP A 529 -13.92 -2.70 -60.25
N GLY A 530 -13.66 -1.41 -60.54
CA GLY A 530 -13.12 -0.45 -59.58
C GLY A 530 -11.64 -0.62 -59.26
N SER A 531 -10.92 -1.51 -59.95
CA SER A 531 -9.51 -1.80 -59.68
C SER A 531 -8.57 -0.66 -60.10
N LEU A 532 -7.42 -0.57 -59.42
CA LEU A 532 -6.33 0.35 -59.73
C LEU A 532 -5.18 -0.42 -60.40
N HIS A 533 -4.83 -0.06 -61.64
CA HIS A 533 -3.71 -0.68 -62.36
C HIS A 533 -2.52 0.26 -62.43
N PRO A 534 -1.33 -0.13 -61.95
CA PRO A 534 -0.14 0.73 -62.01
C PRO A 534 0.30 0.96 -63.45
N VAL A 535 0.68 2.20 -63.78
CA VAL A 535 1.21 2.57 -65.09
C VAL A 535 2.72 2.32 -65.11
N SER A 536 3.15 1.30 -65.84
CA SER A 536 4.57 0.92 -65.94
C SER A 536 5.44 2.05 -66.49
N GLY A 537 6.55 2.34 -65.80
CA GLY A 537 7.57 3.31 -66.24
C GLY A 537 7.30 4.77 -65.86
N VAL A 538 6.21 5.09 -65.16
CA VAL A 538 5.89 6.45 -64.72
C VAL A 538 6.00 6.55 -63.20
N THR A 539 6.82 7.48 -62.72
CA THR A 539 6.95 7.82 -61.29
C THR A 539 6.65 9.30 -61.11
N LEU A 540 5.67 9.62 -60.26
CA LEU A 540 5.28 11.00 -59.94
C LEU A 540 6.19 11.58 -58.87
N ARG A 541 6.36 12.90 -58.90
CA ARG A 541 7.01 13.64 -57.82
C ARG A 541 5.99 13.90 -56.71
N THR A 542 6.21 13.33 -55.54
CA THR A 542 5.40 13.61 -54.35
C THR A 542 5.77 14.97 -53.74
N ARG A 543 4.83 15.58 -52.99
CA ARG A 543 5.09 16.82 -52.25
C ARG A 543 6.04 16.56 -51.07
N GLY A 544 6.67 17.61 -50.55
CA GLY A 544 7.46 17.50 -49.32
C GLY A 544 6.58 17.09 -48.12
N SER A 545 7.14 16.27 -47.23
CA SER A 545 6.42 15.77 -46.05
C SER A 545 6.07 16.88 -45.06
N GLN A 546 4.91 16.76 -44.44
CA GLN A 546 4.37 17.68 -43.44
C GLN A 546 3.97 16.91 -42.17
N CYS A 547 3.92 17.61 -41.03
CA CYS A 547 3.59 16.97 -39.76
C CYS A 547 2.15 16.43 -39.70
N THR A 548 1.24 17.02 -40.46
CA THR A 548 -0.14 16.54 -40.64
C THR A 548 -0.23 15.20 -41.38
N ASP A 549 0.84 14.78 -42.07
CA ASP A 549 0.86 13.48 -42.75
C ASP A 549 0.84 12.33 -41.74
N PHE A 550 1.30 12.56 -40.50
CA PHE A 550 1.31 11.59 -39.41
C PHE A 550 0.01 11.67 -38.58
N LEU A 551 -0.99 10.87 -38.96
CA LEU A 551 -2.33 10.92 -38.37
C LEU A 551 -2.35 10.61 -36.86
N ALA A 552 -1.41 9.79 -36.37
CA ALA A 552 -1.34 9.40 -34.97
C ALA A 552 -0.97 10.57 -34.03
N ILE A 553 -0.20 11.54 -34.50
CA ILE A 553 0.29 12.68 -33.69
C ILE A 553 -0.88 13.52 -33.19
N GLN A 554 -1.81 13.87 -34.09
CA GLN A 554 -2.94 14.72 -33.74
C GLN A 554 -3.86 14.05 -32.70
N HIS A 555 -4.09 12.73 -32.83
CA HIS A 555 -4.89 11.99 -31.86
C HIS A 555 -4.20 11.98 -30.49
N HIS A 556 -2.89 11.73 -30.44
CA HIS A 556 -2.13 11.70 -29.20
C HIS A 556 -2.14 13.05 -28.47
N ILE A 557 -1.96 14.15 -29.20
CA ILE A 557 -1.98 15.51 -28.62
C ILE A 557 -3.35 15.86 -28.05
N ARG A 558 -4.45 15.44 -28.71
CA ARG A 558 -5.79 15.64 -28.16
C ARG A 558 -5.99 14.97 -26.81
N LEU A 559 -5.40 13.79 -26.58
CA LEU A 559 -5.48 13.12 -25.28
C LEU A 559 -4.81 13.95 -24.19
N LEU A 560 -3.66 14.57 -24.49
CA LEU A 560 -2.96 15.48 -23.58
C LEU A 560 -3.73 16.77 -23.32
N GLU A 561 -4.34 17.37 -24.34
CA GLU A 561 -5.18 18.57 -24.16
C GLU A 561 -6.36 18.30 -23.21
N VAL A 562 -6.90 17.07 -23.22
CA VAL A 562 -8.01 16.68 -22.35
C VAL A 562 -7.58 16.63 -20.88
N THR A 563 -6.34 16.23 -20.56
CA THR A 563 -5.84 16.23 -19.17
C THR A 563 -5.61 17.64 -18.63
N GLY A 564 -5.42 18.63 -19.50
CA GLY A 564 -5.07 20.00 -19.10
C GLY A 564 -3.59 20.16 -18.71
N SER A 565 -2.75 19.16 -18.98
CA SER A 565 -1.33 19.20 -18.64
C SER A 565 -0.59 20.31 -19.38
N SER A 566 0.24 21.04 -18.64
CA SER A 566 1.14 22.06 -19.18
C SER A 566 2.39 21.47 -19.84
N HIS A 567 2.79 20.26 -19.44
CA HIS A 567 3.99 19.60 -19.93
C HIS A 567 3.72 18.14 -20.34
N TYR A 568 4.51 17.62 -21.27
CA TYR A 568 4.49 16.23 -21.66
C TYR A 568 5.91 15.66 -21.69
N ARG A 569 6.10 14.54 -20.99
CA ARG A 569 7.36 13.80 -20.94
C ARG A 569 7.24 12.49 -21.69
N PHE A 570 8.17 12.21 -22.60
CA PHE A 570 8.27 10.91 -23.28
C PHE A 570 9.72 10.57 -23.61
N ALA A 571 9.98 9.31 -23.95
CA ALA A 571 11.29 8.86 -24.40
C ALA A 571 11.37 8.63 -25.90
N LEU A 572 12.55 8.91 -26.44
CA LEU A 572 12.95 8.53 -27.80
C LEU A 572 13.30 7.04 -27.85
N ASP A 573 13.10 6.45 -29.02
CA ASP A 573 13.46 5.07 -29.32
C ASP A 573 14.84 5.03 -30.00
N TRP A 574 15.91 4.97 -29.22
CA TRP A 574 17.30 4.96 -29.74
C TRP A 574 17.53 3.89 -30.82
N PRO A 575 17.22 2.60 -30.63
CA PRO A 575 17.44 1.57 -31.66
C PRO A 575 16.59 1.78 -32.92
N ARG A 576 15.50 2.54 -32.86
CA ARG A 576 14.72 2.90 -34.05
C ARG A 576 15.26 4.13 -34.75
N LEU A 577 15.78 5.11 -34.00
CA LEU A 577 16.43 6.29 -34.55
C LEU A 577 17.76 5.93 -35.23
N PHE A 578 18.55 5.05 -34.61
CA PHE A 578 19.88 4.64 -35.07
C PHE A 578 20.00 3.12 -35.00
N PRO A 579 19.49 2.37 -35.99
CA PRO A 579 19.45 0.91 -35.97
C PRO A 579 20.82 0.24 -35.83
N ASN A 580 21.87 0.85 -36.40
CA ASN A 580 23.24 0.34 -36.30
C ASN A 580 24.00 0.93 -35.10
N GLY A 581 23.42 1.89 -34.39
CA GLY A 581 24.05 2.58 -33.25
C GLY A 581 24.95 3.76 -33.61
N ASP A 582 25.18 4.03 -34.91
CA ASP A 582 25.93 5.17 -35.40
C ASP A 582 25.03 6.21 -36.11
N ILE A 583 25.47 7.47 -36.17
CA ILE A 583 24.68 8.58 -36.73
C ILE A 583 24.38 8.40 -38.22
N LEU A 584 25.21 7.69 -38.99
CA LEU A 584 25.01 7.49 -40.43
C LEU A 584 23.80 6.59 -40.71
N SER A 585 23.39 5.80 -39.73
CA SER A 585 22.21 4.93 -39.80
C SER A 585 20.87 5.62 -39.46
N ALA A 586 20.85 6.95 -39.29
CA ALA A 586 19.66 7.69 -38.88
C ALA A 586 18.41 7.39 -39.73
N ASP A 587 17.33 6.90 -39.12
CA ASP A 587 16.06 6.68 -39.81
C ASP A 587 15.31 8.01 -40.02
N ALA A 588 15.33 8.51 -41.25
CA ALA A 588 14.76 9.80 -41.62
C ALA A 588 13.27 9.92 -41.28
N VAL A 589 12.49 8.83 -41.39
CA VAL A 589 11.05 8.83 -41.09
C VAL A 589 10.81 9.00 -39.59
N THR A 590 11.55 8.26 -38.75
CA THR A 590 11.46 8.36 -37.29
C THR A 590 11.94 9.73 -36.80
N VAL A 591 13.04 10.27 -37.35
CA VAL A 591 13.50 11.63 -37.05
C VAL A 591 12.42 12.66 -37.38
N GLN A 592 11.78 12.53 -38.55
CA GLN A 592 10.70 13.43 -38.96
C GLN A 592 9.48 13.29 -38.04
N TYR A 593 9.11 12.08 -37.63
CA TYR A 593 7.99 11.85 -36.71
C TYR A 593 8.20 12.57 -35.37
N TYR A 594 9.37 12.42 -34.73
CA TYR A 594 9.65 13.09 -33.47
C TYR A 594 9.72 14.61 -33.64
N HIS A 595 10.37 15.11 -34.69
CA HIS A 595 10.37 16.54 -34.98
C HIS A 595 8.95 17.10 -35.11
N CYS A 596 8.06 16.35 -35.77
CA CYS A 596 6.67 16.73 -35.92
C CYS A 596 5.88 16.65 -34.62
N MET A 597 6.08 15.62 -33.80
CA MET A 597 5.44 15.52 -32.50
C MET A 597 5.81 16.73 -31.62
N LEU A 598 7.11 17.05 -31.56
CA LEU A 598 7.62 18.19 -30.80
C LEU A 598 7.09 19.54 -31.32
N THR A 599 7.08 19.72 -32.64
CA THR A 599 6.53 20.92 -33.27
C THR A 599 5.05 21.11 -32.96
N GLU A 600 4.26 20.04 -33.05
CA GLU A 600 2.82 20.12 -32.76
C GLU A 600 2.53 20.33 -31.27
N LEU A 601 3.34 19.79 -30.35
CA LEU A 601 3.25 20.10 -28.91
C LEU A 601 3.54 21.58 -28.63
N GLN A 602 4.62 22.11 -29.20
CA GLN A 602 5.00 23.52 -29.03
C GLN A 602 3.92 24.46 -29.58
N LYS A 603 3.32 24.14 -30.74
CA LYS A 603 2.17 24.89 -31.30
C LYS A 603 0.96 24.93 -30.36
N LYS A 604 0.82 23.94 -29.48
CA LYS A 604 -0.23 23.87 -28.47
C LYS A 604 0.16 24.52 -27.14
N GLY A 605 1.37 25.06 -27.04
CA GLY A 605 1.88 25.63 -25.78
C GLY A 605 2.12 24.58 -24.70
N ILE A 606 2.32 23.32 -25.09
CA ILE A 606 2.65 22.23 -24.15
C ILE A 606 4.18 22.12 -24.09
N GLY A 607 4.74 22.36 -22.91
CA GLY A 607 6.17 22.21 -22.67
C GLY A 607 6.62 20.75 -22.82
N VAL A 608 7.83 20.53 -23.30
CA VAL A 608 8.30 19.21 -23.72
C VAL A 608 9.52 18.77 -22.91
N ALA A 609 9.39 17.62 -22.25
CA ALA A 609 10.48 16.92 -21.60
C ALA A 609 10.85 15.64 -22.38
N VAL A 610 12.03 15.58 -22.98
CA VAL A 610 12.46 14.44 -23.79
C VAL A 610 13.49 13.61 -23.05
N THR A 611 13.20 12.31 -22.93
CA THR A 611 14.16 11.32 -22.43
C THR A 611 14.95 10.71 -23.59
N LEU A 612 16.28 10.84 -23.57
CA LEU A 612 17.15 10.33 -24.64
C LEU A 612 17.23 8.80 -24.61
N TYR A 613 17.42 8.21 -23.43
CA TYR A 613 17.48 6.77 -23.25
C TYR A 613 16.57 6.30 -22.11
N HIS A 614 15.65 5.39 -22.45
CA HIS A 614 14.75 4.75 -21.51
C HIS A 614 14.95 3.22 -21.59
N PRO A 615 15.49 2.58 -20.55
CA PRO A 615 15.72 1.15 -20.54
C PRO A 615 14.41 0.35 -20.64
N SER A 616 14.36 -0.65 -21.52
CA SER A 616 13.21 -1.55 -21.65
C SER A 616 13.57 -2.94 -21.11
N LEU A 617 13.14 -3.25 -19.89
CA LEU A 617 13.34 -4.59 -19.28
C LEU A 617 12.60 -5.70 -20.04
N ARG A 618 11.60 -5.35 -20.84
CA ARG A 618 10.89 -6.30 -21.71
C ARG A 618 11.61 -6.55 -23.03
N SER A 619 12.61 -5.73 -23.38
CA SER A 619 13.43 -5.91 -24.57
C SER A 619 14.71 -6.65 -24.23
N HIS A 620 15.07 -7.65 -25.03
CA HIS A 620 16.34 -8.35 -24.90
C HIS A 620 17.56 -7.43 -25.01
N THR A 621 17.45 -6.29 -25.71
CA THR A 621 18.56 -5.33 -25.87
C THR A 621 18.59 -4.23 -24.81
N LEU A 622 17.68 -4.25 -23.82
CA LEU A 622 17.54 -3.20 -22.81
C LEU A 622 17.32 -1.79 -23.40
N GLY A 623 16.78 -1.70 -24.61
CA GLY A 623 16.57 -0.43 -25.31
C GLY A 623 17.82 0.13 -26.01
N LEU A 624 18.90 -0.64 -26.11
CA LEU A 624 20.07 -0.28 -26.91
C LEU A 624 19.93 -0.77 -28.37
N PRO A 625 20.57 -0.09 -29.34
CA PRO A 625 20.87 -0.64 -30.66
C PRO A 625 21.52 -2.02 -30.55
N ARG A 626 21.14 -2.95 -31.45
CA ARG A 626 21.55 -4.36 -31.36
C ARG A 626 23.06 -4.55 -31.32
N LEU A 627 23.80 -3.76 -32.11
CA LEU A 627 25.27 -3.85 -32.18
C LEU A 627 25.93 -3.41 -30.86
N LEU A 628 25.48 -2.30 -30.26
CA LEU A 628 26.00 -1.83 -28.98
C LEU A 628 25.70 -2.83 -27.85
N HIS A 629 24.49 -3.39 -27.83
CA HIS A 629 24.14 -4.43 -26.87
C HIS A 629 25.02 -5.68 -27.02
N ALA A 630 25.22 -6.16 -28.26
CA ALA A 630 26.07 -7.32 -28.55
C ALA A 630 27.54 -7.12 -28.16
N GLN A 631 28.02 -5.87 -28.10
CA GLN A 631 29.38 -5.51 -27.68
C GLN A 631 29.54 -5.34 -26.15
N GLY A 632 28.56 -5.77 -25.35
CA GLY A 632 28.57 -5.69 -23.89
C GLY A 632 27.70 -4.56 -23.32
N GLY A 633 27.01 -3.78 -24.16
CA GLY A 633 26.13 -2.70 -23.73
C GLY A 633 26.86 -1.68 -22.86
N TRP A 634 26.25 -1.29 -21.73
CA TRP A 634 26.81 -0.30 -20.80
C TRP A 634 28.08 -0.74 -20.06
N MET A 635 28.51 -2.00 -20.16
CA MET A 635 29.84 -2.40 -19.66
C MET A 635 30.98 -1.87 -20.55
N ASN A 636 30.67 -1.56 -21.81
CA ASN A 636 31.64 -1.09 -22.79
C ASN A 636 31.63 0.44 -22.88
N THR A 637 32.80 1.07 -22.80
CA THR A 637 32.97 2.53 -22.92
C THR A 637 32.51 3.05 -24.29
N ASN A 638 32.62 2.25 -25.36
CA ASN A 638 32.15 2.62 -26.70
C ASN A 638 30.64 2.94 -26.72
N THR A 639 29.84 2.28 -25.87
CA THR A 639 28.40 2.59 -25.73
C THR A 639 28.18 3.99 -25.16
N SER A 640 29.06 4.43 -24.25
CA SER A 640 29.01 5.77 -23.68
C SER A 640 29.32 6.83 -24.73
N ASP A 641 30.35 6.59 -25.55
CA ASP A 641 30.73 7.52 -26.62
C ASP A 641 29.64 7.58 -27.71
N ALA A 642 29.08 6.43 -28.11
CA ALA A 642 27.95 6.36 -29.03
C ALA A 642 26.70 7.06 -28.48
N PHE A 643 26.44 6.97 -27.16
CA PHE A 643 25.37 7.71 -26.51
C PHE A 643 25.58 9.22 -26.59
N VAL A 644 26.81 9.69 -26.38
CA VAL A 644 27.15 11.11 -26.45
C VAL A 644 26.98 11.66 -27.87
N GLU A 645 27.39 10.90 -28.89
CA GLU A 645 27.15 11.24 -30.30
C GLU A 645 25.65 11.31 -30.62
N TYR A 646 24.89 10.30 -30.18
CA TYR A 646 23.44 10.25 -30.29
C TYR A 646 22.75 11.45 -29.61
N ALA A 647 23.15 11.77 -28.38
CA ALA A 647 22.63 12.91 -27.62
C ALA A 647 22.91 14.23 -28.36
N THR A 648 24.13 14.40 -28.87
CA THR A 648 24.53 15.58 -29.64
C THR A 648 23.69 15.75 -30.89
N TYR A 649 23.43 14.68 -31.64
CA TYR A 649 22.51 14.72 -32.78
C TYR A 649 21.09 15.17 -32.36
N CYS A 650 20.58 14.64 -31.25
CA CYS A 650 19.27 15.00 -30.73
C CYS A 650 19.21 16.48 -30.31
N PHE A 651 20.24 17.00 -29.64
CA PHE A 651 20.34 18.42 -29.29
C PHE A 651 20.36 19.33 -30.52
N GLN A 652 21.08 18.93 -31.57
CA GLN A 652 21.09 19.67 -32.83
C GLN A 652 19.71 19.65 -33.52
N ARG A 653 19.08 18.47 -33.61
CA ARG A 653 17.88 18.27 -34.43
C ARG A 653 16.58 18.69 -33.75
N PHE A 654 16.49 18.49 -32.44
CA PHE A 654 15.27 18.67 -31.66
C PHE A 654 15.39 19.77 -30.60
N GLY A 655 16.61 20.17 -30.22
CA GLY A 655 16.86 21.10 -29.12
C GLY A 655 16.06 22.41 -29.11
N PRO A 656 15.80 23.09 -30.24
CA PRO A 656 14.96 24.29 -30.26
C PRO A 656 13.48 24.07 -29.88
N LEU A 657 13.03 22.82 -29.78
CA LEU A 657 11.65 22.42 -29.49
C LEU A 657 11.50 21.73 -28.12
N VAL A 658 12.58 21.62 -27.34
CA VAL A 658 12.62 20.84 -26.10
C VAL A 658 13.00 21.75 -24.93
N ASP A 659 12.18 21.76 -23.88
CA ASP A 659 12.40 22.57 -22.68
C ASP A 659 13.25 21.84 -21.64
N VAL A 660 13.11 20.52 -21.57
CA VAL A 660 13.79 19.66 -20.59
C VAL A 660 14.35 18.41 -21.25
N TRP A 661 15.62 18.11 -21.00
CA TRP A 661 16.24 16.84 -21.39
C TRP A 661 16.47 15.96 -20.17
N ILE A 662 16.07 14.69 -20.30
CA ILE A 662 16.46 13.61 -19.40
C ILE A 662 17.41 12.70 -20.18
N THR A 663 18.68 12.61 -19.78
CA THR A 663 19.64 11.78 -20.53
C THR A 663 19.28 10.30 -20.40
N VAL A 664 19.16 9.82 -19.17
CA VAL A 664 18.85 8.42 -18.86
C VAL A 664 17.70 8.36 -17.85
N ASN A 665 16.72 7.49 -18.10
CA ASN A 665 15.66 7.19 -17.14
C ASN A 665 16.00 5.95 -16.30
N GLU A 666 15.94 6.11 -14.98
CA GLU A 666 16.16 5.11 -13.94
C GLU A 666 17.43 4.26 -14.15
N PRO A 667 18.62 4.89 -14.29
CA PRO A 667 19.88 4.16 -14.45
C PRO A 667 20.17 3.24 -13.24
N ASN A 668 19.69 3.60 -12.05
CA ASN A 668 19.80 2.80 -10.84
C ASN A 668 18.97 1.51 -10.87
N ARG A 669 17.88 1.44 -11.64
CA ARG A 669 17.14 0.19 -11.89
C ARG A 669 17.76 -0.65 -13.00
N LEU A 670 18.40 0.00 -13.99
CA LEU A 670 19.09 -0.69 -15.08
C LEU A 670 20.26 -1.55 -14.57
N THR A 671 21.01 -1.04 -13.59
CA THR A 671 22.19 -1.74 -13.05
C THR A 671 21.87 -3.07 -12.37
N GLU A 672 20.64 -3.24 -11.85
CA GLU A 672 20.18 -4.50 -11.26
C GLU A 672 19.93 -5.61 -12.30
N VAL A 673 19.80 -5.25 -13.57
CA VAL A 673 19.44 -6.19 -14.65
C VAL A 673 20.68 -6.92 -15.17
N TYR A 674 21.85 -6.30 -15.04
CA TYR A 674 23.12 -6.90 -15.42
C TYR A 674 23.46 -8.00 -14.40
N ASN A 675 23.32 -9.26 -14.81
CA ASN A 675 23.71 -10.42 -14.01
C ASN A 675 25.23 -10.63 -14.05
N VAL A 676 25.96 -9.71 -13.45
CA VAL A 676 27.42 -9.64 -13.42
C VAL A 676 27.91 -9.41 -11.99
N SER A 677 29.22 -9.56 -11.77
CA SER A 677 29.85 -9.34 -10.47
C SER A 677 29.65 -7.90 -9.97
N ALA A 678 29.84 -7.67 -8.67
CA ALA A 678 29.76 -6.34 -8.08
C ALA A 678 30.71 -5.33 -8.76
N GLU A 679 31.93 -5.77 -9.09
CA GLU A 679 32.93 -4.95 -9.78
C GLU A 679 32.50 -4.57 -11.20
N GLU A 680 31.92 -5.52 -11.94
CA GLU A 680 31.40 -5.26 -13.28
C GLU A 680 30.16 -4.32 -13.24
N ARG A 681 29.36 -4.37 -12.18
CA ARG A 681 28.25 -3.42 -11.97
C ARG A 681 28.76 -2.01 -11.69
N ASP A 682 29.88 -1.84 -10.99
CA ASP A 682 30.52 -0.53 -10.81
C ASP A 682 30.94 0.08 -12.15
N TRP A 683 31.43 -0.74 -13.10
CA TRP A 683 31.74 -0.29 -14.46
C TRP A 683 30.50 0.22 -15.21
N VAL A 684 29.36 -0.48 -15.09
CA VAL A 684 28.10 -0.02 -15.70
C VAL A 684 27.66 1.33 -15.12
N VAL A 685 27.72 1.49 -13.80
CA VAL A 685 27.39 2.76 -13.13
C VAL A 685 28.31 3.88 -13.58
N ARG A 686 29.62 3.63 -13.56
CA ARG A 686 30.64 4.58 -14.02
C ARG A 686 30.37 5.03 -15.45
N ASN A 687 30.15 4.09 -16.38
CA ASN A 687 29.91 4.39 -17.78
C ASN A 687 28.61 5.18 -17.99
N LEU A 688 27.53 4.83 -17.30
CA LEU A 688 26.28 5.59 -17.33
C LEU A 688 26.45 7.03 -16.83
N LEU A 689 27.16 7.22 -15.71
CA LEU A 689 27.44 8.54 -15.15
C LEU A 689 28.33 9.38 -16.09
N MET A 690 29.38 8.79 -16.65
CA MET A 690 30.25 9.49 -17.60
C MET A 690 29.50 9.84 -18.91
N ALA A 691 28.67 8.94 -19.42
CA ALA A 691 27.84 9.21 -20.60
C ALA A 691 26.86 10.38 -20.35
N HIS A 692 26.24 10.42 -19.17
CA HIS A 692 25.40 11.54 -18.74
C HIS A 692 26.20 12.84 -18.63
N ALA A 693 27.30 12.84 -17.88
CA ALA A 693 28.11 14.04 -17.63
C ALA A 693 28.67 14.65 -18.93
N ARG A 694 29.17 13.81 -19.85
CA ARG A 694 29.64 14.25 -21.17
C ARG A 694 28.53 14.83 -22.03
N ALA A 695 27.35 14.20 -22.06
CA ALA A 695 26.19 14.75 -22.77
C ALA A 695 25.73 16.09 -22.17
N TRP A 696 25.71 16.21 -20.84
CA TRP A 696 25.42 17.45 -20.13
C TRP A 696 26.44 18.54 -20.48
N ASN A 697 27.74 18.24 -20.41
CA ASN A 697 28.82 19.16 -20.72
C ASN A 697 28.72 19.69 -22.16
N ILE A 698 28.46 18.82 -23.14
CA ILE A 698 28.26 19.23 -24.54
C ILE A 698 27.05 20.16 -24.68
N TYR A 699 25.93 19.83 -24.06
CA TYR A 699 24.76 20.69 -24.07
C TYR A 699 25.05 22.06 -23.45
N HIS A 700 25.63 22.05 -22.26
CA HIS A 700 25.95 23.24 -21.49
C HIS A 700 26.88 24.19 -22.25
N THR A 701 27.89 23.63 -22.93
CA THR A 701 28.92 24.42 -23.63
C THR A 701 28.47 24.88 -25.02
N HIS A 702 27.76 24.04 -25.79
CA HIS A 702 27.49 24.31 -27.21
C HIS A 702 26.06 24.73 -27.51
N PHE A 703 25.08 24.32 -26.71
CA PHE A 703 23.65 24.45 -27.05
C PHE A 703 22.87 25.37 -26.10
N ARG A 704 23.22 25.39 -24.81
CA ARG A 704 22.50 26.12 -23.75
C ARG A 704 22.25 27.59 -24.07
N GLN A 705 23.25 28.30 -24.60
CA GLN A 705 23.12 29.75 -24.87
C GLN A 705 22.00 30.10 -25.86
N HIS A 706 21.69 29.20 -26.81
CA HIS A 706 20.71 29.45 -27.86
C HIS A 706 19.40 28.69 -27.66
N GLN A 707 19.41 27.57 -26.94
CA GLN A 707 18.25 26.70 -26.76
C GLN A 707 17.60 26.83 -25.38
N GLY A 708 18.36 27.14 -24.33
CA GLY A 708 17.83 27.41 -23.00
C GLY A 708 17.24 26.22 -22.22
N ALA A 709 17.33 24.98 -22.72
CA ALA A 709 16.78 23.81 -22.01
C ALA A 709 17.61 23.45 -20.76
N THR A 710 16.96 22.77 -19.81
CA THR A 710 17.61 22.17 -18.64
C THR A 710 17.84 20.68 -18.85
N ILE A 711 18.97 20.15 -18.39
CA ILE A 711 19.36 18.74 -18.52
C ILE A 711 19.54 18.10 -17.14
N SER A 712 19.02 16.88 -17.01
CA SER A 712 19.30 15.99 -15.89
C SER A 712 19.19 14.51 -16.33
N PHE A 713 19.26 13.59 -15.38
CA PHE A 713 18.85 12.18 -15.52
C PHE A 713 17.82 11.86 -14.43
N ALA A 714 16.87 10.99 -14.70
CA ALA A 714 15.78 10.70 -13.77
C ALA A 714 16.11 9.45 -12.95
N LEU A 715 16.16 9.56 -11.64
CA LEU A 715 16.40 8.43 -10.74
C LEU A 715 15.09 7.80 -10.27
N HIS A 716 15.08 6.48 -10.17
CA HIS A 716 14.04 5.81 -9.40
C HIS A 716 14.26 6.12 -7.91
N ALA A 717 13.22 6.51 -7.20
CA ALA A 717 13.32 7.06 -5.84
C ALA A 717 12.13 6.64 -4.97
N ASP A 718 11.88 5.34 -4.88
CA ASP A 718 10.93 4.82 -3.88
C ASP A 718 11.47 5.12 -2.47
N TRP A 719 10.57 5.40 -1.53
CA TRP A 719 10.97 5.62 -0.14
C TRP A 719 11.05 4.28 0.62
N VAL A 720 11.84 4.24 1.69
CA VAL A 720 11.85 3.10 2.62
C VAL A 720 11.78 3.56 4.06
N GLU A 721 11.04 2.80 4.86
CA GLU A 721 10.97 2.94 6.32
C GLU A 721 11.57 1.69 6.99
N PRO A 722 12.11 1.80 8.21
CA PRO A 722 12.62 0.64 8.92
C PRO A 722 11.45 -0.31 9.20
N ALA A 723 11.60 -1.59 8.85
CA ALA A 723 10.55 -2.55 9.10
C ALA A 723 10.29 -2.72 10.61
N ASN A 724 11.32 -2.54 11.43
CA ASN A 724 11.20 -2.49 12.87
C ASN A 724 11.75 -1.16 13.39
N PRO A 725 10.88 -0.22 13.84
CA PRO A 725 11.34 1.08 14.33
C PRO A 725 12.04 1.00 15.69
N PHE A 726 12.04 -0.16 16.35
CA PHE A 726 12.67 -0.38 17.65
C PHE A 726 14.08 -0.97 17.57
N VAL A 727 14.60 -1.19 16.35
CA VAL A 727 15.87 -1.88 16.12
C VAL A 727 16.78 -1.05 15.20
N ASP A 728 17.94 -0.65 15.70
CA ASP A 728 18.89 0.22 14.99
C ASP A 728 19.40 -0.37 13.68
N SER A 729 19.46 -1.71 13.55
CA SER A 729 19.89 -2.37 12.32
C SER A 729 18.91 -2.15 11.16
N HIS A 730 17.62 -1.97 11.44
CA HIS A 730 16.60 -1.62 10.43
C HIS A 730 16.71 -0.15 10.03
N ALA A 731 16.95 0.74 11.00
CA ALA A 731 17.22 2.15 10.72
C ALA A 731 18.50 2.32 9.88
N SER A 732 19.52 1.51 10.14
CA SER A 732 20.75 1.46 9.34
C SER A 732 20.48 0.93 7.93
N ALA A 733 19.60 -0.08 7.79
CA ALA A 733 19.20 -0.62 6.50
C ALA A 733 18.50 0.42 5.60
N VAL A 734 17.69 1.33 6.19
CA VAL A 734 17.11 2.48 5.47
C VAL A 734 18.20 3.35 4.86
N GLN A 735 19.18 3.76 5.66
CA GLN A 735 20.27 4.60 5.18
C GLN A 735 21.02 3.88 4.05
N HIS A 736 21.43 2.63 4.27
CA HIS A 736 22.14 1.84 3.25
C HIS A 736 21.38 1.74 1.93
N PHE A 737 20.06 1.53 2.00
CA PHE A 737 19.23 1.48 0.80
C PHE A 737 19.21 2.83 0.07
N LEU A 738 18.96 3.94 0.78
CA LEU A 738 18.89 5.27 0.16
C LEU A 738 20.24 5.70 -0.44
N PHE A 739 21.35 5.36 0.23
CA PHE A 739 22.69 5.56 -0.33
C PHE A 739 22.90 4.75 -1.60
N PHE A 740 22.51 3.46 -1.60
CA PHE A 740 22.65 2.61 -2.78
C PHE A 740 21.77 3.08 -3.94
N GLU A 741 20.52 3.45 -3.67
CA GLU A 741 19.53 3.78 -4.70
C GLU A 741 19.69 5.20 -5.25
N LEU A 742 20.03 6.17 -4.39
CA LEU A 742 20.14 7.60 -4.76
C LEU A 742 21.57 8.12 -4.63
N GLY A 743 22.22 7.90 -3.48
CA GLY A 743 23.56 8.42 -3.20
C GLY A 743 24.60 8.02 -4.24
N ARG A 744 24.62 6.74 -4.66
CA ARG A 744 25.57 6.20 -5.65
C ARG A 744 25.59 6.95 -6.98
N PHE A 745 24.49 7.60 -7.36
CA PHE A 745 24.37 8.36 -8.61
C PHE A 745 24.45 9.88 -8.41
N LEU A 746 23.96 10.40 -7.29
CA LEU A 746 23.92 11.84 -7.03
C LEU A 746 25.18 12.37 -6.35
N ASP A 747 25.75 11.58 -5.43
CA ASP A 747 26.91 11.99 -4.66
C ASP A 747 28.13 12.34 -5.53
N PRO A 748 28.49 11.56 -6.57
CA PRO A 748 29.60 11.93 -7.45
C PRO A 748 29.44 13.27 -8.18
N ILE A 749 28.20 13.78 -8.28
CA ILE A 749 27.88 15.03 -8.98
C ILE A 749 27.70 16.19 -8.00
N LEU A 750 27.06 15.94 -6.84
CA LEU A 750 26.60 16.97 -5.92
C LEU A 750 27.46 17.13 -4.65
N GLN A 751 28.30 16.15 -4.32
CA GLN A 751 29.15 16.19 -3.14
C GLN A 751 30.64 16.06 -3.49
N ASP A 752 31.48 16.69 -2.68
CA ASP A 752 32.93 16.48 -2.72
C ASP A 752 33.26 15.37 -1.72
N ILE A 753 33.07 14.11 -2.15
CA ILE A 753 33.30 12.95 -1.30
C ILE A 753 34.79 12.60 -1.32
N ASP A 754 35.40 12.53 -0.14
CA ASP A 754 36.69 11.88 0.03
C ASP A 754 36.50 10.36 0.00
N TYR A 755 36.72 9.77 -1.18
CA TYR A 755 36.61 8.33 -1.41
C TYR A 755 37.65 7.49 -0.63
N THR A 756 38.55 8.12 0.14
CA THR A 756 39.55 7.45 0.99
C THR A 756 39.12 7.29 2.46
N ASP A 757 38.02 7.92 2.89
CA ASP A 757 37.53 7.82 4.26
C ASP A 757 36.82 6.47 4.50
N THR A 758 37.63 5.50 4.93
CA THR A 758 37.20 4.13 5.24
C THR A 758 36.59 3.98 6.65
N ASN A 759 36.10 5.06 7.28
CA ASN A 759 35.59 5.00 8.66
C ASN A 759 34.06 5.03 8.84
N SER A 760 33.25 5.03 7.78
CA SER A 760 31.79 4.84 7.88
C SER A 760 31.33 3.49 7.27
N CYS A 761 31.20 2.47 8.12
CA CYS A 761 30.50 1.18 7.90
C CYS A 761 30.78 0.44 6.58
N HIS A 762 31.85 -0.36 6.55
CA HIS A 762 32.58 -0.79 5.33
C HIS A 762 32.32 -2.19 4.74
N ASP A 763 31.34 -2.97 5.20
CA ASP A 763 31.19 -4.34 4.66
C ASP A 763 30.20 -4.49 3.48
N CYS A 764 29.45 -3.43 3.14
CA CYS A 764 28.28 -3.55 2.23
C CYS A 764 28.25 -2.57 1.05
N PHE A 765 29.19 -1.63 0.97
CA PHE A 765 29.09 -0.50 0.04
C PHE A 765 30.43 -0.25 -0.66
N ARG A 766 30.43 -0.40 -1.99
CA ARG A 766 31.55 -0.05 -2.86
C ARG A 766 31.09 1.04 -3.83
N MET A 767 31.74 2.19 -3.78
CA MET A 767 31.56 3.23 -4.79
C MET A 767 32.43 2.93 -6.01
N PRO A 768 31.96 3.23 -7.24
CA PRO A 768 32.81 3.19 -8.41
C PRO A 768 33.98 4.17 -8.23
N HIS A 769 35.19 3.73 -8.60
CA HIS A 769 36.36 4.60 -8.58
C HIS A 769 36.38 5.50 -9.82
N PHE A 770 36.48 6.81 -9.60
CA PHE A 770 36.62 7.83 -10.65
C PHE A 770 38.01 8.48 -10.57
N SER A 771 38.65 8.71 -11.73
CA SER A 771 39.89 9.52 -11.79
C SER A 771 39.59 10.99 -11.47
N ASP A 772 40.63 11.78 -11.19
CA ASP A 772 40.44 13.21 -10.87
C ASP A 772 39.83 14.00 -12.03
N GLU A 773 40.17 13.63 -13.27
CA GLU A 773 39.56 14.18 -14.49
C GLU A 773 38.06 13.84 -14.56
N GLU A 774 37.69 12.59 -14.29
CA GLU A 774 36.29 12.14 -14.30
C GLU A 774 35.47 12.82 -13.21
N ARG A 775 36.05 12.99 -12.02
CA ARG A 775 35.42 13.74 -10.92
C ARG A 775 35.17 15.19 -11.34
N SER A 776 36.13 15.82 -12.02
CA SER A 776 35.95 17.18 -12.53
C SER A 776 34.87 17.27 -13.61
N GLU A 777 34.72 16.24 -14.45
CA GLU A 777 33.64 16.18 -15.45
C GLU A 777 32.25 15.97 -14.83
N LEU A 778 32.17 15.20 -13.74
CA LEU A 778 30.92 14.89 -13.04
C LEU A 778 30.42 16.03 -12.16
N LYS A 779 31.33 16.79 -11.53
CA LYS A 779 31.00 17.82 -10.55
C LYS A 779 30.05 18.87 -11.13
N GLY A 780 28.83 18.93 -10.59
CA GLY A 780 27.78 19.87 -11.02
C GLY A 780 27.13 19.56 -12.36
N ALA A 781 27.32 18.37 -12.93
CA ALA A 781 26.78 17.99 -14.24
C ALA A 781 25.25 17.70 -14.26
N LEU A 782 24.45 18.45 -13.50
CA LEU A 782 22.98 18.38 -13.52
C LEU A 782 22.36 19.74 -13.20
N ASP A 783 21.26 20.10 -13.86
CA ASP A 783 20.60 21.40 -13.62
C ASP A 783 19.48 21.35 -12.58
N PHE A 784 18.93 20.16 -12.37
CA PHE A 784 17.84 19.89 -11.43
C PHE A 784 17.86 18.41 -11.07
N ILE A 785 17.22 18.05 -9.97
CA ILE A 785 17.10 16.66 -9.54
C ILE A 785 15.78 16.09 -10.05
N ALA A 786 15.84 15.06 -10.89
CA ALA A 786 14.68 14.37 -11.43
C ALA A 786 14.42 13.06 -10.67
N LEU A 787 13.25 12.93 -10.06
CA LEU A 787 12.87 11.76 -9.26
C LEU A 787 11.63 11.08 -9.85
N ASN A 788 11.68 9.77 -10.01
CA ASN A 788 10.54 8.93 -10.28
C ASN A 788 10.17 8.20 -8.98
N HIS A 789 9.04 8.54 -8.38
CA HIS A 789 8.61 8.00 -7.09
C HIS A 789 7.24 7.33 -7.21
N PHE A 790 7.13 6.09 -6.75
CA PHE A 790 5.90 5.32 -6.89
C PHE A 790 5.33 4.87 -5.55
N THR A 791 6.16 4.40 -4.63
CA THR A 791 5.68 3.80 -3.38
C THR A 791 6.69 3.92 -2.22
N THR A 792 6.29 3.39 -1.07
CA THR A 792 7.14 3.20 0.11
C THR A 792 7.19 1.72 0.46
N ARG A 793 8.35 1.24 0.90
CA ARG A 793 8.52 -0.15 1.38
C ARG A 793 9.10 -0.17 2.78
N LEU A 794 8.93 -1.29 3.47
CA LEU A 794 9.64 -1.53 4.71
C LEU A 794 10.93 -2.27 4.41
N VAL A 795 12.01 -1.92 5.10
CA VAL A 795 13.34 -2.48 4.87
C VAL A 795 13.97 -3.01 6.17
N TYR A 796 14.67 -4.13 6.06
CA TYR A 796 15.38 -4.78 7.16
C TYR A 796 16.70 -5.39 6.66
N PRO A 797 17.71 -5.62 7.53
CA PRO A 797 18.98 -6.20 7.11
C PRO A 797 18.82 -7.66 6.63
N LYS A 798 19.60 -8.08 5.62
CA LYS A 798 19.67 -9.50 5.23
C LYS A 798 20.35 -10.33 6.31
N LEU A 799 19.84 -11.54 6.58
CA LEU A 799 20.47 -12.49 7.49
C LEU A 799 21.70 -13.13 6.85
N ARG A 800 22.71 -13.45 7.66
CA ARG A 800 24.02 -13.97 7.18
C ARG A 800 23.91 -15.31 6.42
N GLN A 801 22.93 -16.15 6.78
CA GLN A 801 22.65 -17.41 6.07
C GLN A 801 22.04 -17.19 4.67
N ASP A 802 21.30 -16.09 4.46
CA ASP A 802 20.77 -15.72 3.14
C ASP A 802 21.89 -15.22 2.22
N LEU A 803 22.98 -14.68 2.78
CA LEU A 803 24.16 -14.27 2.02
C LEU A 803 24.97 -15.47 1.48
N GLU A 804 24.90 -16.62 2.14
CA GLU A 804 25.63 -17.84 1.75
C GLU A 804 24.87 -18.70 0.71
N HIS A 805 23.54 -18.62 0.68
CA HIS A 805 22.69 -19.40 -0.25
C HIS A 805 22.06 -18.57 -1.38
N SER A 806 22.20 -17.23 -1.36
CA SER A 806 21.64 -16.38 -2.41
C SER A 806 22.57 -16.31 -3.62
N SER A 807 22.21 -17.05 -4.66
CA SER A 807 22.63 -16.76 -6.04
C SER A 807 21.91 -15.53 -6.62
N SER A 808 21.17 -14.75 -5.82
CA SER A 808 20.32 -13.67 -6.30
C SER A 808 21.12 -12.38 -6.54
N VAL A 809 21.00 -11.90 -7.77
CA VAL A 809 21.61 -10.76 -8.47
C VAL A 809 21.50 -9.38 -7.78
N ARG A 810 20.89 -9.28 -6.59
CA ARG A 810 20.61 -7.98 -5.93
C ARG A 810 21.45 -7.77 -4.67
N ASP A 811 22.54 -7.02 -4.83
CA ASP A 811 23.50 -6.56 -3.79
C ASP A 811 22.92 -5.58 -2.75
N TYR A 812 21.60 -5.55 -2.56
CA TYR A 812 21.03 -4.87 -1.40
C TYR A 812 21.49 -5.62 -0.15
N CYS A 813 22.19 -4.97 0.78
CA CYS A 813 22.42 -5.50 2.13
C CYS A 813 21.16 -5.53 3.00
N CYS A 814 20.00 -5.39 2.36
CA CYS A 814 18.70 -5.35 2.96
C CYS A 814 17.67 -6.14 2.14
N SER A 815 16.60 -6.51 2.82
CA SER A 815 15.41 -7.16 2.29
C SER A 815 14.19 -6.26 2.51
N PHE A 816 13.15 -6.48 1.72
CA PHE A 816 11.93 -5.68 1.76
C PHE A 816 10.76 -6.47 2.34
N MET A 817 9.87 -5.77 3.02
CA MET A 817 8.54 -6.26 3.35
C MET A 817 7.49 -5.14 3.15
N THR A 818 6.22 -5.50 3.25
CA THR A 818 5.10 -4.58 3.13
C THR A 818 4.28 -4.58 4.40
N ASP A 819 3.77 -3.42 4.78
CA ASP A 819 2.79 -3.32 5.86
C ASP A 819 1.44 -3.82 5.31
N PRO A 820 0.86 -4.91 5.86
CA PRO A 820 -0.41 -5.45 5.41
C PRO A 820 -1.60 -4.53 5.70
N THR A 821 -1.40 -3.42 6.41
CA THR A 821 -2.41 -2.40 6.65
C THR A 821 -2.41 -1.26 5.63
N TRP A 822 -1.37 -1.13 4.81
CA TRP A 822 -1.34 -0.16 3.73
C TRP A 822 -2.21 -0.62 2.56
N VAL A 823 -3.06 0.28 2.06
CA VAL A 823 -3.80 0.04 0.84
C VAL A 823 -2.80 -0.18 -0.29
N SER A 824 -2.99 -1.24 -1.05
CA SER A 824 -2.11 -1.61 -2.15
C SER A 824 -2.91 -1.82 -3.43
N SER A 825 -2.29 -1.51 -4.56
CA SER A 825 -2.83 -1.83 -5.87
C SER A 825 -2.85 -3.34 -6.13
N ASN A 826 -3.43 -3.74 -7.26
CA ASN A 826 -3.46 -5.16 -7.65
C ASN A 826 -2.07 -5.74 -7.94
N LYS A 827 -1.09 -4.89 -8.27
CA LYS A 827 0.31 -5.27 -8.42
C LYS A 827 1.12 -5.18 -7.13
N GLY A 828 0.49 -4.88 -5.99
CA GLY A 828 1.13 -4.80 -4.68
C GLY A 828 1.87 -3.50 -4.42
N GLN A 829 1.60 -2.43 -5.19
CA GLN A 829 2.16 -1.10 -4.95
C GLN A 829 1.38 -0.44 -3.80
N ALA A 830 2.05 -0.13 -2.69
CA ALA A 830 1.42 0.50 -1.54
C ALA A 830 1.14 1.99 -1.80
N LEU A 831 -0.05 2.45 -1.42
CA LEU A 831 -0.46 3.84 -1.41
C LEU A 831 0.04 4.48 -0.11
N VAL A 832 1.22 5.09 -0.15
CA VAL A 832 1.88 5.69 1.01
C VAL A 832 2.35 7.11 0.66
N PRO A 833 1.43 8.09 0.65
CA PRO A 833 1.69 9.42 0.10
C PRO A 833 2.84 10.15 0.81
N TRP A 834 2.89 10.09 2.14
CA TRP A 834 3.90 10.78 2.93
C TRP A 834 5.32 10.31 2.62
N GLY A 835 5.50 9.14 2.01
CA GLY A 835 6.80 8.66 1.53
C GLY A 835 7.43 9.58 0.49
N LEU A 836 6.61 10.21 -0.37
CA LEU A 836 7.08 11.21 -1.32
C LEU A 836 7.68 12.42 -0.59
N ARG A 837 6.98 12.92 0.44
CA ARG A 837 7.46 14.03 1.26
C ARG A 837 8.75 13.66 1.99
N ARG A 838 8.84 12.44 2.55
CA ARG A 838 10.04 11.93 3.24
C ARG A 838 11.25 11.87 2.32
N VAL A 839 11.12 11.34 1.09
CA VAL A 839 12.24 11.30 0.15
C VAL A 839 12.65 12.72 -0.28
N LEU A 840 11.71 13.63 -0.51
CA LEU A 840 12.01 15.03 -0.83
C LEU A 840 12.75 15.74 0.33
N MET A 841 12.35 15.49 1.57
CA MET A 841 13.05 15.99 2.75
C MET A 841 14.45 15.38 2.89
N TRP A 842 14.61 14.07 2.67
CA TRP A 842 15.92 13.41 2.69
C TRP A 842 16.87 14.04 1.66
N MET A 843 16.37 14.28 0.45
CA MET A 843 17.10 14.95 -0.63
C MET A 843 17.55 16.36 -0.23
N LYS A 844 16.62 17.18 0.31
CA LYS A 844 16.95 18.52 0.80
C LYS A 844 17.96 18.49 1.94
N ASN A 845 17.81 17.58 2.90
CA ASN A 845 18.71 17.48 4.06
C ASN A 845 20.13 17.07 3.63
N ARG A 846 20.25 16.25 2.58
CA ARG A 846 21.54 15.76 2.08
C ARG A 846 22.24 16.72 1.12
N TYR A 847 21.50 17.35 0.20
CA TYR A 847 22.07 18.14 -0.89
C TYR A 847 21.72 19.64 -0.85
N GLY A 848 20.89 20.06 0.10
CA GLY A 848 20.36 21.42 0.20
C GLY A 848 19.34 21.74 -0.90
N ASN A 849 19.06 23.03 -1.08
CA ASN A 849 18.17 23.56 -2.13
C ASN A 849 18.97 24.20 -3.29
N SER A 850 20.19 23.74 -3.54
CA SER A 850 21.04 24.25 -4.62
C SER A 850 20.47 23.96 -6.01
N HIS A 851 19.74 22.85 -6.14
CA HIS A 851 19.11 22.39 -7.37
C HIS A 851 17.62 22.16 -7.13
N PRO A 852 16.73 22.60 -8.04
CA PRO A 852 15.30 22.33 -7.90
C PRO A 852 15.01 20.85 -8.11
N VAL A 853 13.88 20.38 -7.54
CA VAL A 853 13.43 18.99 -7.68
C VAL A 853 12.21 18.94 -8.61
N ILE A 854 12.22 17.99 -9.55
CA ILE A 854 11.07 17.69 -10.41
C ILE A 854 10.72 16.22 -10.23
N ILE A 855 9.46 15.95 -9.89
CA ILE A 855 8.92 14.59 -9.82
C ILE A 855 8.55 14.19 -11.24
N THR A 856 9.45 13.51 -11.93
CA THR A 856 9.39 13.24 -13.37
C THR A 856 8.54 12.04 -13.74
N ALA A 857 8.18 11.17 -12.80
CA ALA A 857 7.14 10.15 -12.97
C ALA A 857 6.59 9.69 -11.62
N THR A 858 5.28 9.58 -11.50
CA THR A 858 4.60 9.01 -10.33
C THR A 858 3.21 8.52 -10.71
N GLY A 859 2.74 7.40 -10.18
CA GLY A 859 1.46 6.82 -10.57
C GLY A 859 1.20 5.46 -9.94
N ILE A 860 -0.02 4.95 -10.09
CA ILE A 860 -0.45 3.66 -9.54
C ILE A 860 -1.28 2.90 -10.56
N ASP A 861 -1.19 1.57 -10.52
CA ASP A 861 -2.09 0.73 -11.31
C ASP A 861 -3.50 0.69 -10.71
N ASP A 862 -4.50 0.72 -11.58
CA ASP A 862 -5.91 0.64 -11.22
C ASP A 862 -6.66 -0.12 -12.33
N GLN A 863 -7.26 -1.25 -11.95
CA GLN A 863 -7.96 -2.16 -12.85
C GLN A 863 -9.34 -1.65 -13.30
N ALA A 864 -9.81 -0.52 -12.76
CA ALA A 864 -11.06 0.08 -13.19
C ALA A 864 -10.95 0.59 -14.64
N SER A 865 -11.95 0.23 -15.45
CA SER A 865 -12.02 0.64 -16.86
C SER A 865 -12.44 2.10 -17.05
N HIS A 866 -13.10 2.70 -16.06
CA HIS A 866 -13.57 4.10 -16.11
C HIS A 866 -13.45 4.81 -14.76
N ASN A 867 -14.11 4.32 -13.70
CA ASN A 867 -14.07 4.96 -12.37
C ASN A 867 -12.91 4.42 -11.51
N ASP A 868 -11.71 4.93 -11.77
CA ASP A 868 -10.44 4.59 -11.15
C ASP A 868 -10.21 5.34 -9.83
N GLN A 869 -10.93 4.94 -8.79
CA GLN A 869 -10.91 5.59 -7.48
C GLN A 869 -9.52 5.55 -6.82
N LEU A 870 -8.77 4.45 -6.97
CA LEU A 870 -7.44 4.32 -6.39
C LEU A 870 -6.48 5.31 -7.05
N ARG A 871 -6.53 5.46 -8.38
CA ARG A 871 -5.73 6.43 -9.11
C ARG A 871 -6.10 7.88 -8.76
N GLN A 872 -7.39 8.19 -8.65
CA GLN A 872 -7.86 9.52 -8.22
C GLN A 872 -7.31 9.87 -6.83
N ARG A 873 -7.38 8.93 -5.88
CA ARG A 873 -6.85 9.10 -4.53
C ARG A 873 -5.34 9.27 -4.52
N TYR A 874 -4.62 8.45 -5.28
CA TYR A 874 -3.16 8.55 -5.42
C TYR A 874 -2.73 9.93 -5.89
N ILE A 875 -3.31 10.42 -7.00
CA ILE A 875 -2.94 11.73 -7.57
C ILE A 875 -3.19 12.85 -6.56
N LYS A 876 -4.35 12.86 -5.89
CA LYS A 876 -4.68 13.88 -4.88
C LYS A 876 -3.69 13.84 -3.72
N SER A 877 -3.51 12.68 -3.10
CA SER A 877 -2.70 12.54 -1.89
C SER A 877 -1.20 12.77 -2.14
N TYR A 878 -0.62 12.24 -3.21
CA TYR A 878 0.80 12.46 -3.52
C TYR A 878 1.08 13.91 -3.93
N MET A 879 0.16 14.56 -4.65
CA MET A 879 0.32 15.97 -4.98
C MET A 879 0.18 16.86 -3.75
N GLN A 880 -0.66 16.47 -2.79
CA GLN A 880 -0.77 17.16 -1.52
C GLN A 880 0.52 17.06 -0.70
N GLU A 881 1.17 15.89 -0.69
CA GLU A 881 2.46 15.70 -0.03
C GLU A 881 3.60 16.46 -0.74
N ALA A 882 3.54 16.60 -2.07
CA ALA A 882 4.45 17.48 -2.80
C ALA A 882 4.23 18.97 -2.45
N LEU A 883 2.97 19.39 -2.24
CA LEU A 883 2.65 20.75 -1.78
C LEU A 883 3.17 20.98 -0.35
N LYS A 884 2.96 20.03 0.56
CA LYS A 884 3.50 20.08 1.94
C LYS A 884 5.02 20.16 1.95
N ALA A 885 5.71 19.35 1.14
CA ALA A 885 7.17 19.42 1.01
C ALA A 885 7.65 20.83 0.61
N ARG A 886 6.89 21.51 -0.26
CA ARG A 886 7.21 22.87 -0.69
C ARG A 886 6.88 23.91 0.38
N GLU A 887 5.63 23.93 0.86
CA GLU A 887 5.11 25.00 1.71
C GLU A 887 5.52 24.85 3.19
N LEU A 888 5.59 23.62 3.70
CA LEU A 888 5.93 23.36 5.10
C LEU A 888 7.42 23.05 5.28
N ASP A 889 8.00 22.27 4.38
CA ASP A 889 9.40 21.83 4.54
C ASP A 889 10.39 22.66 3.73
N GLY A 890 9.92 23.57 2.87
CA GLY A 890 10.74 24.47 2.08
C GLY A 890 11.62 23.76 1.04
N VAL A 891 11.13 22.68 0.41
CA VAL A 891 11.78 22.01 -0.73
C VAL A 891 11.42 22.74 -2.03
N ASP A 892 12.40 23.03 -2.90
CA ASP A 892 12.14 23.69 -4.20
C ASP A 892 11.60 22.71 -5.26
N VAL A 893 10.38 22.22 -5.05
CA VAL A 893 9.66 21.35 -6.01
C VAL A 893 9.07 22.20 -7.13
N ARG A 894 9.40 21.89 -8.39
CA ARG A 894 8.98 22.67 -9.58
C ARG A 894 8.10 21.92 -10.58
N GLY A 895 7.90 20.62 -10.44
CA GLY A 895 7.07 19.85 -11.36
C GLY A 895 6.61 18.51 -10.82
N PHE A 896 5.48 18.04 -11.36
CA PHE A 896 4.82 16.79 -11.00
C PHE A 896 4.25 16.12 -12.26
N TYR A 897 4.80 14.96 -12.63
CA TYR A 897 4.44 14.25 -13.85
C TYR A 897 3.73 12.93 -13.52
N VAL A 898 2.46 12.82 -13.92
CA VAL A 898 1.67 11.59 -13.69
C VAL A 898 2.00 10.54 -14.74
N TRP A 899 2.27 9.32 -14.27
CA TRP A 899 2.47 8.11 -15.06
C TRP A 899 1.16 7.30 -15.11
N LYS A 900 0.50 7.13 -16.26
CA LYS A 900 0.89 7.55 -17.62
C LYS A 900 -0.32 7.95 -18.47
N LEU A 901 -0.10 8.36 -19.72
CA LEU A 901 -1.20 8.81 -20.59
C LEU A 901 -2.16 7.67 -20.93
N GLN A 902 -1.69 6.58 -21.54
CA GLN A 902 -2.60 5.58 -22.11
C GLN A 902 -2.21 4.12 -21.85
N ASP A 903 -3.23 3.31 -21.61
CA ASP A 903 -3.19 1.85 -21.61
C ASP A 903 -3.51 1.32 -23.02
N HIS A 904 -2.84 0.25 -23.46
CA HIS A 904 -2.99 -0.28 -24.83
C HIS A 904 -3.94 -1.49 -24.93
N HIS A 905 -4.07 -2.29 -23.88
CA HIS A 905 -4.84 -3.55 -23.92
C HIS A 905 -5.78 -3.74 -22.75
N ALA A 906 -5.30 -3.48 -21.53
CA ALA A 906 -6.06 -3.63 -20.30
C ALA A 906 -5.80 -2.43 -19.38
N PRO A 907 -6.76 -2.07 -18.51
CA PRO A 907 -6.54 -1.02 -17.51
C PRO A 907 -5.31 -1.33 -16.66
N ASP A 908 -4.37 -0.39 -16.62
CA ASP A 908 -3.13 -0.52 -15.85
C ASP A 908 -2.76 0.82 -15.21
N PHE A 909 -1.88 1.62 -15.81
CA PHE A 909 -1.42 2.91 -15.26
C PHE A 909 -2.01 4.13 -15.97
N GLY A 910 -2.64 3.93 -17.14
CA GLY A 910 -3.05 4.99 -18.06
C GLY A 910 -4.28 5.78 -17.61
N PHE A 911 -4.27 7.09 -17.86
CA PHE A 911 -5.45 7.96 -17.84
C PHE A 911 -6.52 7.55 -18.86
N PHE A 912 -6.10 6.97 -19.97
CA PHE A 912 -6.97 6.54 -21.05
C PHE A 912 -6.89 5.03 -21.26
N LEU A 913 -8.04 4.38 -21.42
CA LEU A 913 -8.09 3.00 -21.92
C LEU A 913 -8.20 3.05 -23.46
N SER A 914 -7.21 2.51 -24.17
CA SER A 914 -7.26 2.34 -25.62
C SER A 914 -7.76 0.93 -25.96
N SER A 915 -8.92 0.84 -26.61
CA SER A 915 -9.39 -0.43 -27.21
C SER A 915 -9.91 -0.16 -28.62
N HIS A 916 -9.51 -0.99 -29.59
CA HIS A 916 -9.96 -0.91 -30.99
C HIS A 916 -9.91 0.51 -31.59
N HIS A 917 -8.79 1.21 -31.43
CA HIS A 917 -8.56 2.58 -31.92
C HIS A 917 -9.47 3.68 -31.33
N ARG A 918 -10.11 3.43 -30.18
CA ARG A 918 -10.83 4.45 -29.41
C ARG A 918 -10.22 4.57 -28.00
N SER A 919 -9.67 5.74 -27.71
CA SER A 919 -9.21 6.11 -26.37
C SER A 919 -10.37 6.69 -25.56
N ARG A 920 -10.66 6.11 -24.40
CA ARG A 920 -11.69 6.63 -23.47
C ARG A 920 -11.04 7.21 -22.21
N PRO A 921 -11.37 8.44 -21.80
CA PRO A 921 -10.86 9.00 -20.54
C PRO A 921 -11.44 8.24 -19.36
N LYS A 922 -10.61 8.04 -18.33
CA LYS A 922 -11.05 7.58 -17.00
C LYS A 922 -11.37 8.78 -16.10
N ALA A 923 -12.00 8.54 -14.95
CA ALA A 923 -12.41 9.57 -14.00
C ALA A 923 -11.22 10.36 -13.39
N SER A 924 -10.04 9.75 -13.32
CA SER A 924 -8.81 10.43 -12.90
C SER A 924 -8.40 11.59 -13.81
N VAL A 925 -8.83 11.62 -15.08
CA VAL A 925 -8.56 12.73 -16.01
C VAL A 925 -9.22 14.02 -15.53
N SER A 926 -10.49 13.96 -15.12
CA SER A 926 -11.19 15.14 -14.60
C SER A 926 -10.62 15.58 -13.25
N THR A 927 -10.27 14.62 -12.39
CA THR A 927 -9.59 14.89 -11.10
C THR A 927 -8.28 15.63 -11.31
N TYR A 928 -7.42 15.15 -12.19
CA TYR A 928 -6.13 15.79 -12.44
C TYR A 928 -6.31 17.17 -13.07
N ARG A 929 -7.21 17.30 -14.06
CA ARG A 929 -7.53 18.59 -14.69
C ARG A 929 -8.02 19.63 -13.68
N GLN A 930 -8.81 19.23 -12.70
CA GLN A 930 -9.29 20.11 -11.63
C GLN A 930 -8.13 20.61 -10.76
N LEU A 931 -7.22 19.73 -10.34
CA LEU A 931 -6.04 20.12 -9.56
C LEU A 931 -5.15 21.11 -10.33
N ILE A 932 -4.99 20.90 -11.64
CA ILE A 932 -4.23 21.82 -12.50
C ILE A 932 -4.92 23.17 -12.61
N SER A 933 -6.23 23.21 -12.88
CA SER A 933 -6.96 24.47 -13.03
C SER A 933 -6.99 25.30 -11.74
N GLN A 934 -6.95 24.62 -10.59
CA GLN A 934 -6.86 25.24 -9.27
C GLN A 934 -5.41 25.53 -8.83
N ARG A 935 -4.41 25.06 -9.59
CA ARG A 935 -2.98 25.10 -9.24
C ARG A 935 -2.70 24.50 -7.85
N GLY A 936 -3.39 23.43 -7.45
CA GLY A 936 -3.24 22.84 -6.11
C GLY A 936 -4.57 22.70 -5.39
N PHE A 937 -4.59 23.07 -4.10
CA PHE A 937 -5.69 22.80 -3.17
C PHE A 937 -6.15 24.12 -2.53
N PRO A 938 -7.00 24.91 -3.20
CA PRO A 938 -7.47 26.20 -2.68
C PRO A 938 -8.33 26.05 -1.43
N ALA A 939 -8.23 27.03 -0.52
CA ALA A 939 -9.14 27.17 0.60
C ALA A 939 -10.56 27.47 0.13
N ILE A 940 -11.57 27.01 0.90
CA ILE A 940 -12.99 27.27 0.61
C ILE A 940 -13.31 28.78 0.55
N SER A 941 -12.58 29.60 1.32
CA SER A 941 -12.73 31.06 1.36
C SER A 941 -12.07 31.80 0.18
N ASP A 942 -11.17 31.16 -0.57
CA ASP A 942 -10.51 31.74 -1.75
C ASP A 942 -10.45 30.71 -2.90
N PRO A 943 -11.60 30.44 -3.55
CA PRO A 943 -11.70 29.38 -4.55
C PRO A 943 -11.02 29.73 -5.88
N VAL A 944 -10.58 30.99 -6.06
CA VAL A 944 -10.02 31.47 -7.32
C VAL A 944 -8.57 31.90 -7.09
N ALA A 945 -7.64 31.01 -7.45
CA ALA A 945 -6.23 31.34 -7.49
C ALA A 945 -6.03 32.64 -8.30
N SER A 946 -5.41 33.66 -7.71
CA SER A 946 -5.14 34.93 -8.39
C SER A 946 -4.55 34.68 -9.79
N PRO A 947 -5.10 35.26 -10.87
CA PRO A 947 -4.67 34.94 -12.22
C PRO A 947 -3.17 35.19 -12.35
N CYS A 948 -2.45 34.19 -12.89
CA CYS A 948 -1.04 34.34 -13.17
C CYS A 948 -0.86 35.52 -14.11
N ALA A 949 -0.15 36.56 -13.66
CA ALA A 949 0.31 37.60 -14.56
C ALA A 949 1.15 36.92 -15.65
N PRO A 950 0.96 37.26 -16.95
CA PRO A 950 1.82 36.74 -17.99
C PRO A 950 3.28 37.04 -17.59
N SER A 951 4.12 36.01 -17.56
CA SER A 951 5.52 36.14 -17.22
C SER A 951 6.16 37.20 -18.11
N VAL A 952 6.63 38.29 -17.49
CA VAL A 952 7.48 39.29 -18.14
C VAL A 952 8.84 38.64 -18.38
N SER A 953 8.94 37.84 -19.43
CA SER A 953 10.20 37.31 -19.94
C SER A 953 10.21 37.38 -21.46
N GLN A 954 10.08 38.60 -21.96
CA GLN A 954 10.69 39.03 -23.19
C GLN A 954 10.84 40.54 -23.03
N ALA A 955 12.08 41.03 -23.15
CA ALA A 955 12.26 42.41 -23.54
C ALA A 955 11.46 42.58 -24.83
N GLU A 956 10.31 43.27 -24.74
CA GLU A 956 9.53 43.67 -25.90
C GLU A 956 10.44 44.50 -26.78
N CYS A 957 11.04 43.85 -27.78
CA CYS A 957 11.57 44.55 -28.91
C CYS A 957 10.36 45.05 -29.69
N TRP A 958 9.90 46.26 -29.35
CA TRP A 958 8.80 46.96 -30.02
C TRP A 958 8.96 47.03 -31.55
N ILE A 959 10.19 46.87 -32.04
CA ILE A 959 10.57 46.84 -33.46
C ILE A 959 10.20 45.51 -34.13
N CYS A 960 10.07 44.41 -33.39
CA CYS A 960 9.88 43.06 -33.95
C CYS A 960 8.41 42.71 -34.26
N GLU A 961 7.46 43.13 -33.44
CA GLU A 961 6.03 42.82 -33.64
C GLU A 961 5.38 43.62 -34.77
N ASN A 962 5.96 44.78 -35.11
CA ASN A 962 5.36 45.70 -36.08
C ASN A 962 6.00 45.65 -37.47
N LYS A 963 6.62 44.53 -37.87
CA LYS A 963 7.12 44.35 -39.25
C LYS A 963 6.07 44.62 -40.34
N PRO A 964 4.80 44.20 -40.20
CA PRO A 964 3.76 44.52 -41.18
C PRO A 964 3.45 46.03 -41.20
N LEU A 965 3.44 46.69 -40.04
CA LEU A 965 3.16 48.13 -39.89
C LEU A 965 4.32 49.00 -40.38
N LEU A 966 5.57 48.58 -40.18
CA LEU A 966 6.77 49.20 -40.75
C LEU A 966 6.81 49.03 -42.26
N PHE A 967 6.50 47.83 -42.77
CA PHE A 967 6.38 47.59 -44.22
C PHE A 967 5.22 48.40 -44.82
N PHE A 968 4.08 48.49 -44.14
CA PHE A 968 2.95 49.32 -44.56
C PHE A 968 3.31 50.82 -44.51
N GLY A 969 4.02 51.27 -43.49
CA GLY A 969 4.52 52.65 -43.38
C GLY A 969 5.54 53.00 -44.47
N VAL A 970 6.46 52.09 -44.81
CA VAL A 970 7.40 52.24 -45.93
C VAL A 970 6.66 52.24 -47.27
N CYS A 971 5.69 51.36 -47.47
CA CYS A 971 4.86 51.35 -48.69
C CYS A 971 4.01 52.61 -48.83
N VAL A 972 3.41 53.11 -47.75
CA VAL A 972 2.64 54.36 -47.75
C VAL A 972 3.54 55.56 -48.01
N THR A 973 4.72 55.62 -47.39
CA THR A 973 5.67 56.73 -47.63
C THR A 973 6.24 56.71 -49.05
N ILE A 974 6.55 55.54 -49.63
CA ILE A 974 6.93 55.42 -51.05
C ILE A 974 5.77 55.86 -51.96
N SER A 975 4.54 55.44 -51.65
CA SER A 975 3.35 55.79 -52.45
C SER A 975 3.03 57.28 -52.39
N VAL A 976 3.12 57.91 -51.22
CA VAL A 976 2.94 59.35 -51.02
C VAL A 976 4.07 60.13 -51.70
N SER A 977 5.31 59.64 -51.64
CA SER A 977 6.46 60.25 -52.32
C SER A 977 6.31 60.19 -53.84
N MET A 978 5.84 59.06 -54.39
CA MET A 978 5.55 58.93 -55.82
C MET A 978 4.38 59.83 -56.24
N LEU A 979 3.30 59.91 -55.46
CA LEU A 979 2.17 60.80 -55.73
C LEU A 979 2.56 62.28 -55.66
N ALA A 980 3.37 62.66 -54.67
CA ALA A 980 3.94 64.01 -54.57
C ALA A 980 4.88 64.31 -55.75
N GLY A 981 5.72 63.36 -56.16
CA GLY A 981 6.55 63.44 -57.35
C GLY A 981 5.73 63.64 -58.63
N ILE A 982 4.64 62.89 -58.79
CA ILE A 982 3.72 63.00 -59.93
C ILE A 982 2.97 64.35 -59.89
N MET A 983 2.56 64.84 -58.71
CA MET A 983 1.97 66.17 -58.58
C MET A 983 2.98 67.27 -58.90
N VAL A 984 4.22 67.18 -58.44
CA VAL A 984 5.28 68.15 -58.75
C VAL A 984 5.61 68.12 -60.25
N ILE A 985 5.73 66.94 -60.87
CA ILE A 985 5.88 66.81 -62.32
C ILE A 985 4.66 67.36 -63.06
N GLY A 986 3.45 67.16 -62.53
CA GLY A 986 2.20 67.70 -63.04
C GLY A 986 2.15 69.23 -62.97
N VAL A 987 2.58 69.83 -61.86
CA VAL A 987 2.68 71.28 -61.64
C VAL A 987 3.78 71.88 -62.52
N ILE A 988 4.94 71.23 -62.64
CA ILE A 988 6.02 71.64 -63.55
C ILE A 988 5.57 71.54 -65.02
N ARG A 989 4.84 70.49 -65.41
CA ARG A 989 4.23 70.36 -66.74
C ARG A 989 3.16 71.44 -66.96
N ARG A 990 2.31 71.76 -65.98
CA ARG A 990 1.32 72.86 -66.05
C ARG A 990 1.99 74.23 -66.15
N SER A 991 3.09 74.47 -65.43
CA SER A 991 3.86 75.72 -65.49
C SER A 991 4.63 75.86 -66.81
N ARG A 992 5.21 74.77 -67.34
CA ARG A 992 5.81 74.72 -68.67
C ARG A 992 4.77 74.89 -69.79
N ARG A 993 3.55 74.35 -69.64
CA ARG A 993 2.42 74.54 -70.58
C ARG A 993 1.90 75.99 -70.53
N LYS A 994 1.78 76.61 -69.34
CA LYS A 994 1.48 78.05 -69.18
C LYS A 994 2.59 78.94 -69.76
N ARG A 995 3.88 78.62 -69.56
CA ARG A 995 5.03 79.34 -70.18
C ARG A 995 5.06 79.18 -71.71
N ARG A 996 4.75 77.99 -72.26
CA ARG A 996 4.59 77.77 -73.70
C ARG A 996 3.39 78.54 -74.27
N MET A 997 2.25 78.59 -73.58
CA MET A 997 1.11 79.43 -73.99
C MET A 997 1.42 80.93 -73.88
N LYS A 998 2.15 81.40 -72.87
CA LYS A 998 2.60 82.80 -72.75
C LYS A 998 3.61 83.17 -73.84
N LYS A 999 4.51 82.25 -74.25
CA LYS A 999 5.41 82.41 -75.42
C LYS A 999 4.63 82.41 -76.74
N ARG A 1000 3.56 81.60 -76.87
CA ARG A 1000 2.68 81.58 -78.06
C ARG A 1000 1.82 82.85 -78.16
N LYS A 1001 1.26 83.35 -77.04
CA LYS A 1001 0.59 84.67 -76.95
C LYS A 1001 1.56 85.85 -77.17
N ARG A 1002 2.81 85.78 -76.70
CA ARG A 1002 3.84 86.78 -77.04
C ARG A 1002 4.21 86.75 -78.53
N LYS A 1003 4.38 85.58 -79.17
CA LYS A 1003 4.62 85.47 -80.61
C LYS A 1003 3.42 85.95 -81.46
N VAL A 1004 2.18 85.71 -81.01
CA VAL A 1004 0.96 86.23 -81.67
C VAL A 1004 0.82 87.75 -81.48
N ASN A 1005 1.13 88.30 -80.29
CA ASN A 1005 1.13 89.75 -80.07
C ASN A 1005 2.32 90.48 -80.72
N GLN A 1006 3.44 89.81 -80.99
CA GLN A 1006 4.58 90.34 -81.75
C GLN A 1006 4.34 90.27 -83.26
N ALA A 1007 3.47 89.36 -83.73
CA ALA A 1007 2.96 89.32 -85.11
C ALA A 1007 1.82 90.35 -85.34
N MET A 1008 0.95 90.61 -84.35
CA MET A 1008 -0.09 91.65 -84.42
C MET A 1008 0.44 93.09 -84.24
N ARG A 1009 1.62 93.29 -83.63
CA ARG A 1009 2.27 94.62 -83.51
C ARG A 1009 3.17 95.02 -84.70
N ARG A 1010 3.19 94.23 -85.79
CA ARG A 1010 3.86 94.60 -87.05
C ARG A 1010 2.88 94.95 -88.19
N VAL A 1011 1.59 95.10 -87.90
CA VAL A 1011 0.55 95.42 -88.91
C VAL A 1011 -0.24 96.70 -88.61
N VAL A 1012 0.07 97.47 -87.56
CA VAL A 1012 -0.57 98.78 -87.34
C VAL A 1012 0.47 99.79 -86.83
N TYR A 1013 0.64 100.88 -87.60
CA TYR A 1013 1.53 102.05 -87.49
C TYR A 1013 2.86 102.03 -88.27
N ARG A 1014 2.76 102.46 -89.54
CA ARG A 1014 3.40 103.71 -89.99
C ARG A 1014 2.63 104.88 -89.35
N HIS A 1015 3.15 105.41 -88.25
CA HIS A 1015 3.35 106.83 -87.98
C HIS A 1015 4.08 107.00 -86.65
#